data_AF-A0A9P6IAR3-F1
#
_entry.id   AF-A0A9P6IAR3-F1
#
_cell.length_a   1.000
_cell.length_b   1.000
_cell.length_c   1.000
_cell.angle_alpha   90.00
_cell.angle_beta   90.00
_cell.angle_gamma   90.00
#
_symmetry.space_group_name_H-M   'P 1'
#
loop_
_entity.id
_entity.type
_entity.pdbx_description
1 polymer ?
#
loop_
_entity_poly.entity_id
_entity_poly.type
_entity_poly.pdbx_seq_one_letter_code
_entity_poly.pdbx_strand_id
1 'polypeptide(L)'
;MAKKLSDRKNRHDDDPRPYQPAQNIEVLREIHGDLAHRWRRHATTIEAIWSALTKNQRARCLLAAWTDLPLMSNHQDPTVRKKTQLWMPERDLQSLAANPACLLDQLNHRATTSLQHQLFYGCREIHGDRKVVQIMTESNPNFVEGFTKLYRTAPNRFTFFPDNKTYGDTTEVIGCETVLASWASEDPSSICTSEPFGWLLTTRQMQLYMALNSMVREILDQKPDAEHTELRAPPSADVQRAIKVLTGRHGDVITNLIDLSKFYDDAIEVARIQEAAMDAFLKLYWTRPGTLKHDVERWFCSQPGMIKDEKDDLAPVHTDRYSSASVFNVVQNHVKGSTTWKYVAHLLRLLQGMESNNVCRPIILQELVNCLKLEWERTRGVFRRYIRLGRGKDFVTRLSDVFDDVGNPQVVMKPTIKDIVDTESERYFLVHLAETSQVPEDITFFYGCLIRLWEGHPETNTFLCDARDHENRAFWELVMTSNFCCKLSQVLDSPPTSTTEGTKFVSKCHTLEVDFLNSLKKDKHIDLRDFCGPISVLLRSGMAEGCLKRLDTLVTERMGTTIRGLYDDVLKDAIADLSKYCQEFEAAEATSRQDKSPASAPALVTGPKEKASNISNTTKASMPREKNSKQDLSETPMRYPSPPSPARAFPRKQIQENEKTKKKKTRPISLTTSHSAEKSQVDETSPTSPSTASPMDCPMFRVKPCTAEFFWSLFGKARARSTMSWKSFEAAMADLGFSVMRNKGGSSVAFVPPDTMPELRPISIHAPHHFQIEGYRSLILSRRLTRAYGWDENTFQIA
;
A
#
# COMPACT_ATOMS: atom_id res chain seq x y z
N MET A 1 3.41 -21.86 -41.51
CA MET A 1 4.18 -20.71 -40.99
C MET A 1 5.12 -21.18 -39.88
N ALA A 2 6.32 -21.70 -40.21
CA ALA A 2 7.21 -22.32 -39.20
C ALA A 2 8.71 -22.12 -39.49
N LYS A 3 9.09 -21.01 -40.13
CA LYS A 3 10.49 -20.74 -40.55
C LYS A 3 10.91 -19.26 -40.41
N LYS A 4 10.33 -18.55 -39.44
CA LYS A 4 10.64 -17.14 -39.12
C LYS A 4 10.93 -16.87 -37.64
N LEU A 5 11.24 -17.90 -36.86
CA LEU A 5 11.60 -17.80 -35.44
C LEU A 5 13.03 -18.26 -35.09
N SER A 6 13.81 -18.79 -36.04
CA SER A 6 15.23 -19.16 -35.82
C SER A 6 16.15 -17.94 -35.80
N ASP A 7 15.90 -16.96 -36.67
CA ASP A 7 16.91 -15.96 -37.05
C ASP A 7 16.91 -14.71 -36.15
N ARG A 8 16.22 -14.79 -34.99
CA ARG A 8 16.15 -13.71 -34.00
C ARG A 8 17.03 -13.97 -32.76
N LYS A 9 17.86 -15.03 -32.77
CA LYS A 9 18.66 -15.46 -31.61
C LYS A 9 20.11 -14.97 -31.57
N ASN A 10 20.62 -14.35 -32.64
CA ASN A 10 21.98 -13.77 -32.69
C ASN A 10 21.95 -12.28 -33.07
N ARG A 11 21.41 -11.45 -32.20
CA ARG A 11 21.74 -10.02 -32.12
C ARG A 11 21.90 -9.62 -30.65
N HIS A 12 23.12 -9.82 -30.15
CA HIS A 12 23.64 -9.00 -29.05
C HIS A 12 23.95 -7.62 -29.65
N ASP A 13 22.93 -6.76 -29.72
CA ASP A 13 23.12 -5.33 -29.84
C ASP A 13 22.79 -4.74 -28.47
N ASP A 14 23.84 -4.54 -27.65
CA ASP A 14 23.76 -3.71 -26.44
C ASP A 14 23.63 -2.23 -26.85
N ASP A 15 22.44 -1.85 -27.32
CA ASP A 15 22.09 -0.45 -27.61
C ASP A 15 21.19 0.09 -26.48
N PRO A 16 21.76 0.80 -25.48
CA PRO A 16 20.99 1.40 -24.40
C PRO A 16 20.16 2.54 -24.98
N ARG A 17 18.90 2.24 -25.32
CA ARG A 17 17.95 3.25 -25.78
C ARG A 17 17.68 4.30 -24.68
N PRO A 18 17.51 5.58 -25.06
CA PRO A 18 17.60 6.68 -24.13
C PRO A 18 16.47 6.67 -23.08
N TYR A 19 16.89 6.82 -21.83
CA TYR A 19 16.05 7.14 -20.67
C TYR A 19 15.20 8.38 -20.95
N GLN A 20 13.89 8.36 -20.66
CA GLN A 20 12.98 9.46 -20.95
C GLN A 20 13.05 10.57 -19.88
N PRO A 21 13.53 11.80 -20.18
CA PRO A 21 13.70 12.84 -19.15
C PRO A 21 12.38 13.48 -18.70
N ALA A 22 11.33 13.42 -19.52
CA ALA A 22 10.10 14.22 -19.35
C ALA A 22 9.32 13.91 -18.06
N GLN A 23 9.28 12.64 -17.61
CA GLN A 23 8.54 12.25 -16.41
C GLN A 23 9.15 12.81 -15.11
N ASN A 24 10.47 13.02 -15.07
CA ASN A 24 11.15 13.54 -13.86
C ASN A 24 10.80 15.01 -13.57
N ILE A 25 10.35 15.76 -14.57
CA ILE A 25 10.15 17.20 -14.48
C ILE A 25 8.79 17.56 -13.86
N GLU A 26 7.70 16.89 -14.23
CA GLU A 26 6.41 17.10 -13.53
C GLU A 26 6.54 16.70 -12.06
N VAL A 27 7.23 15.58 -11.78
CA VAL A 27 7.55 15.12 -10.42
C VAL A 27 8.35 16.17 -9.65
N LEU A 28 9.42 16.74 -10.23
CA LEU A 28 10.20 17.82 -9.63
C LEU A 28 9.33 19.04 -9.28
N ARG A 29 8.43 19.45 -10.17
CA ARG A 29 7.50 20.57 -9.94
C ARG A 29 6.52 20.24 -8.81
N GLU A 30 5.98 19.01 -8.75
CA GLU A 30 5.07 18.59 -7.69
C GLU A 30 5.76 18.53 -6.32
N ILE A 31 6.94 17.91 -6.18
CA ILE A 31 7.64 17.84 -4.88
C ILE A 31 8.18 19.18 -4.38
N HIS A 32 8.51 20.11 -5.29
CA HIS A 32 8.78 21.50 -4.93
C HIS A 32 7.50 22.20 -4.41
N GLY A 33 6.38 22.03 -5.12
CA GLY A 33 5.08 22.55 -4.71
C GLY A 33 4.62 22.02 -3.35
N ASP A 34 4.85 20.74 -3.05
CA ASP A 34 4.53 20.14 -1.76
C ASP A 34 5.42 20.71 -0.63
N LEU A 35 6.72 20.94 -0.86
CA LEU A 35 7.58 21.60 0.12
C LEU A 35 7.11 23.04 0.40
N ALA A 36 6.80 23.80 -0.65
CA ALA A 36 6.28 25.16 -0.58
C ALA A 36 4.95 25.22 0.18
N HIS A 37 4.06 24.26 -0.05
CA HIS A 37 2.77 24.12 0.64
C HIS A 37 2.94 23.80 2.13
N ARG A 38 3.72 22.75 2.44
CA ARG A 38 4.02 22.35 3.83
C ARG A 38 4.67 23.46 4.62
N TRP A 39 5.63 24.19 4.03
CA TRP A 39 6.27 25.32 4.69
C TRP A 39 5.25 26.44 4.98
N ARG A 40 4.47 26.88 3.98
CA ARG A 40 3.43 27.89 4.16
C ARG A 40 2.44 27.54 5.28
N ARG A 41 2.07 26.26 5.41
CA ARG A 41 1.09 25.79 6.39
C ARG A 41 1.67 25.49 7.77
N HIS A 42 2.94 25.08 7.86
CA HIS A 42 3.53 24.51 9.07
C HIS A 42 4.85 25.13 9.53
N ALA A 43 5.39 26.16 8.87
CA ALA A 43 6.68 26.80 9.23
C ALA A 43 6.80 27.04 10.74
N THR A 44 5.84 27.72 11.36
CA THR A 44 5.85 28.00 12.81
C THR A 44 5.86 26.74 13.69
N THR A 45 5.19 25.67 13.26
CA THR A 45 5.23 24.37 13.96
C THR A 45 6.60 23.70 13.77
N ILE A 46 7.13 23.71 12.55
CA ILE A 46 8.42 23.10 12.19
C ILE A 46 9.56 23.82 12.94
N GLU A 47 9.58 25.14 12.94
CA GLU A 47 10.50 26.00 13.68
C GLU A 47 10.45 25.70 15.19
N ALA A 48 9.26 25.66 15.78
CA ALA A 48 9.07 25.40 17.21
C ALA A 48 9.53 23.99 17.62
N ILE A 49 9.20 22.95 16.82
CA ILE A 49 9.66 21.58 17.09
C ILE A 49 11.19 21.50 16.91
N TRP A 50 11.71 21.93 15.77
CA TRP A 50 13.12 21.75 15.39
C TRP A 50 14.09 22.51 16.30
N SER A 51 13.71 23.71 16.73
CA SER A 51 14.49 24.52 17.67
C SER A 51 14.49 23.91 19.08
N ALA A 52 13.39 23.28 19.49
CA ALA A 52 13.28 22.59 20.78
C ALA A 52 14.02 21.24 20.84
N LEU A 53 14.41 20.63 19.71
CA LEU A 53 15.22 19.42 19.70
C LEU A 53 16.67 19.69 20.15
N THR A 54 17.26 18.78 20.91
CA THR A 54 18.72 18.78 21.15
C THR A 54 19.50 18.45 19.88
N LYS A 55 20.80 18.78 19.83
CA LYS A 55 21.72 18.37 18.74
C LYS A 55 21.63 16.87 18.43
N ASN A 56 21.53 16.03 19.46
CA ASN A 56 21.44 14.57 19.30
C ASN A 56 20.06 14.09 18.84
N GLN A 57 18.98 14.84 19.11
CA GLN A 57 17.67 14.58 18.51
C GLN A 57 17.64 15.03 17.04
N ARG A 58 18.13 16.24 16.72
CA ARG A 58 18.29 16.72 15.34
C ARG A 58 19.09 15.75 14.48
N ALA A 59 20.25 15.29 14.95
CA ALA A 59 21.06 14.31 14.24
C ALA A 59 20.34 12.98 13.98
N ARG A 60 19.51 12.50 14.92
CA ARG A 60 18.69 11.28 14.72
C ARG A 60 17.58 11.50 13.70
N CYS A 61 16.88 12.63 13.76
CA CYS A 61 15.84 13.01 12.80
C CYS A 61 16.39 13.12 11.37
N LEU A 62 17.55 13.77 11.20
CA LEU A 62 18.25 13.85 9.91
C LEU A 62 18.61 12.47 9.37
N LEU A 63 19.20 11.61 10.20
CA LEU A 63 19.56 10.25 9.78
C LEU A 63 18.35 9.40 9.39
N ALA A 64 17.21 9.54 10.06
CA ALA A 64 15.95 8.85 9.71
C ALA A 64 15.41 9.33 8.36
N ALA A 65 15.33 10.65 8.15
CA ALA A 65 14.89 11.24 6.87
C ALA A 65 15.77 10.86 5.66
N TRP A 66 17.00 10.38 5.92
CA TRP A 66 18.00 10.12 4.89
C TRP A 66 18.14 8.64 4.51
N THR A 67 17.62 7.71 5.33
CA THR A 67 17.66 6.26 5.02
C THR A 67 16.72 5.83 3.90
N ASP A 68 15.70 6.63 3.58
CA ASP A 68 14.67 6.31 2.59
C ASP A 68 15.08 6.57 1.12
N LEU A 69 16.28 7.11 0.88
CA LEU A 69 16.71 7.54 -0.47
C LEU A 69 17.63 6.51 -1.15
N PRO A 70 17.26 5.96 -2.32
CA PRO A 70 17.95 4.80 -2.92
C PRO A 70 19.46 4.96 -3.19
N LEU A 71 19.94 6.16 -3.52
CA LEU A 71 21.31 6.36 -4.01
C LEU A 71 22.43 6.16 -2.97
N MET A 72 22.15 6.14 -1.67
CA MET A 72 23.18 6.39 -0.63
C MET A 72 23.24 5.34 0.48
N SER A 73 22.99 4.07 0.14
CA SER A 73 23.01 2.93 1.05
C SER A 73 24.37 2.63 1.72
N ASN A 74 25.45 3.35 1.37
CA ASN A 74 26.81 3.12 1.88
C ASN A 74 27.58 4.39 2.33
N HIS A 75 26.92 5.28 3.10
CA HIS A 75 27.52 6.45 3.79
C HIS A 75 28.76 6.16 4.69
N GLN A 76 29.12 4.89 4.84
CA GLN A 76 30.28 4.38 5.58
C GLN A 76 31.60 4.50 4.81
N ASP A 77 31.55 4.42 3.47
CA ASP A 77 32.73 4.54 2.63
C ASP A 77 33.14 6.03 2.54
N PRO A 78 34.38 6.41 2.93
CA PRO A 78 34.85 7.79 2.84
C PRO A 78 34.77 8.37 1.42
N THR A 79 34.94 7.54 0.40
CA THR A 79 34.90 7.89 -1.02
C THR A 79 33.48 8.22 -1.45
N VAL A 80 32.51 7.39 -1.06
CA VAL A 80 31.09 7.64 -1.29
C VAL A 80 30.68 8.91 -0.56
N ARG A 81 31.02 9.03 0.74
CA ARG A 81 30.71 10.21 1.56
C ARG A 81 31.24 11.52 0.96
N LYS A 82 32.48 11.54 0.44
CA LYS A 82 33.05 12.72 -0.22
C LYS A 82 32.28 13.08 -1.50
N LYS A 83 31.88 12.10 -2.31
CA LYS A 83 31.03 12.32 -3.49
C LYS A 83 29.62 12.79 -3.12
N THR A 84 29.00 12.23 -2.08
CA THR A 84 27.72 12.72 -1.54
C THR A 84 27.80 14.18 -1.11
N GLN A 85 28.88 14.56 -0.44
CA GLN A 85 29.06 15.93 0.06
C GLN A 85 29.30 16.95 -1.07
N LEU A 86 29.93 16.54 -2.17
CA LEU A 86 30.02 17.37 -3.39
C LEU A 86 28.67 17.49 -4.12
N TRP A 87 27.89 16.40 -4.16
CA TRP A 87 26.58 16.38 -4.83
C TRP A 87 25.47 17.08 -4.04
N MET A 88 25.53 17.04 -2.71
CA MET A 88 24.56 17.63 -1.79
C MET A 88 25.27 18.29 -0.59
N PRO A 89 26.02 19.40 -0.79
CA PRO A 89 26.71 20.11 0.28
C PRO A 89 25.75 20.59 1.38
N GLU A 90 24.47 20.82 1.05
CA GLU A 90 23.45 21.18 2.03
C GLU A 90 23.18 20.11 3.08
N ARG A 91 23.56 18.84 2.86
CA ARG A 91 23.31 17.72 3.79
C ARG A 91 24.46 17.49 4.77
N ASP A 92 25.19 18.53 5.17
CA ASP A 92 26.17 18.38 6.26
C ASP A 92 25.45 18.15 7.61
N LEU A 93 25.48 16.89 8.04
CA LEU A 93 24.92 16.43 9.31
C LEU A 93 25.45 17.21 10.50
N GLN A 94 26.71 17.65 10.48
CA GLN A 94 27.30 18.35 11.62
C GLN A 94 26.72 19.75 11.77
N SER A 95 26.68 20.54 10.69
CA SER A 95 26.10 21.88 10.66
C SER A 95 24.60 21.87 10.95
N LEU A 96 23.83 21.01 10.25
CA LEU A 96 22.37 20.91 10.42
C LEU A 96 21.96 20.45 11.83
N ALA A 97 22.72 19.55 12.45
CA ALA A 97 22.43 19.11 13.82
C ALA A 97 22.88 20.14 14.88
N ALA A 98 24.01 20.82 14.65
CA ALA A 98 24.54 21.81 15.59
C ALA A 98 23.62 23.04 15.69
N ASN A 99 23.35 23.71 14.57
CA ASN A 99 22.59 24.96 14.54
C ASN A 99 21.21 24.73 13.85
N PRO A 100 20.07 24.89 14.56
CA PRO A 100 18.76 24.67 13.98
C PRO A 100 18.48 25.58 12.77
N ALA A 101 19.00 26.81 12.79
CA ALA A 101 18.79 27.79 11.72
C ALA A 101 19.41 27.37 10.38
N CYS A 102 20.39 26.46 10.35
CA CYS A 102 20.95 25.96 9.10
C CYS A 102 19.91 25.19 8.28
N LEU A 103 19.07 24.36 8.92
CA LEU A 103 18.01 23.64 8.22
C LEU A 103 16.81 24.55 7.94
N LEU A 104 16.45 25.42 8.88
CA LEU A 104 15.26 26.29 8.73
C LEU A 104 15.44 27.29 7.59
N ASP A 105 16.60 27.93 7.47
CA ASP A 105 16.86 28.85 6.36
C ASP A 105 16.88 28.12 5.01
N GLN A 106 17.39 26.89 4.98
CA GLN A 106 17.39 26.05 3.77
C GLN A 106 15.96 25.65 3.37
N LEU A 107 15.14 25.21 4.33
CA LEU A 107 13.73 24.89 4.10
C LEU A 107 12.98 26.13 3.61
N ASN A 108 13.16 27.28 4.26
CA ASN A 108 12.56 28.55 3.85
C ASN A 108 12.98 28.92 2.42
N HIS A 109 14.28 29.02 2.13
CA HIS A 109 14.80 29.36 0.80
C HIS A 109 14.24 28.44 -0.29
N ARG A 110 14.28 27.12 -0.08
CA ARG A 110 13.82 26.13 -1.05
C ARG A 110 12.30 26.07 -1.17
N ALA A 111 11.55 26.53 -0.19
CA ALA A 111 10.09 26.58 -0.19
C ALA A 111 9.51 27.90 -0.74
N THR A 112 10.23 29.03 -0.64
CA THR A 112 9.71 30.36 -1.00
C THR A 112 10.27 30.93 -2.31
N THR A 113 11.25 30.28 -2.93
CA THR A 113 11.88 30.74 -4.19
C THR A 113 11.56 29.80 -5.37
N SER A 114 11.63 30.29 -6.61
CA SER A 114 11.38 29.47 -7.81
C SER A 114 12.52 28.49 -8.10
N LEU A 115 12.24 27.41 -8.86
CA LEU A 115 13.28 26.46 -9.30
C LEU A 115 14.40 27.16 -10.09
N GLN A 116 14.03 28.14 -10.92
CA GLN A 116 14.97 28.98 -11.65
C GLN A 116 15.82 29.86 -10.74
N HIS A 117 15.24 30.49 -9.70
CA HIS A 117 16.05 31.27 -8.76
C HIS A 117 17.10 30.39 -8.08
N GLN A 118 16.71 29.18 -7.68
CA GLN A 118 17.59 28.22 -7.01
C GLN A 118 18.67 27.62 -7.90
N LEU A 119 18.47 27.63 -9.23
CA LEU A 119 19.48 27.24 -10.20
C LEU A 119 20.76 28.10 -10.05
N PHE A 120 20.59 29.39 -9.74
CA PHE A 120 21.68 30.37 -9.62
C PHE A 120 22.03 30.70 -8.17
N TYR A 121 21.05 30.76 -7.27
CA TYR A 121 21.20 31.23 -5.89
C TYR A 121 20.86 30.15 -4.85
N GLY A 122 21.83 29.78 -4.03
CA GLY A 122 21.63 28.87 -2.90
C GLY A 122 21.29 29.62 -1.60
N CYS A 123 21.20 28.86 -0.52
CA CYS A 123 20.91 29.41 0.82
C CYS A 123 22.24 29.72 1.56
N ARG A 124 22.32 30.87 2.24
CA ARG A 124 23.51 31.33 2.96
C ARG A 124 24.74 31.38 2.03
N GLU A 125 25.84 30.74 2.41
CA GLU A 125 27.10 30.67 1.65
C GLU A 125 27.11 29.56 0.59
N ILE A 126 26.02 28.79 0.45
CA ILE A 126 25.92 27.69 -0.51
C ILE A 126 25.54 28.25 -1.89
N HIS A 127 26.21 27.78 -2.93
CA HIS A 127 25.91 28.17 -4.31
C HIS A 127 24.57 27.59 -4.81
N GLY A 128 24.01 28.19 -5.87
CA GLY A 128 22.89 27.61 -6.61
C GLY A 128 23.22 26.30 -7.32
N ASP A 129 22.18 25.58 -7.72
CA ASP A 129 22.31 24.20 -8.22
C ASP A 129 23.24 24.07 -9.44
N ARG A 130 23.27 25.07 -10.34
CA ARG A 130 24.15 25.09 -11.52
C ARG A 130 25.62 25.03 -11.12
N LYS A 131 26.03 25.86 -10.16
CA LYS A 131 27.43 25.91 -9.73
C LYS A 131 27.83 24.70 -8.88
N VAL A 132 26.91 24.12 -8.11
CA VAL A 132 27.17 22.86 -7.39
C VAL A 132 27.38 21.70 -8.36
N VAL A 133 26.54 21.55 -9.40
CA VAL A 133 26.75 20.53 -10.44
C VAL A 133 28.08 20.76 -11.17
N GLN A 134 28.38 22.01 -11.57
CA GLN A 134 29.66 22.36 -12.20
C GLN A 134 30.88 21.96 -11.34
N ILE A 135 30.90 22.31 -10.05
CA ILE A 135 32.01 21.94 -9.14
C ILE A 135 32.12 20.41 -9.03
N MET A 136 31.00 19.69 -9.01
CA MET A 136 30.97 18.22 -8.95
C MET A 136 31.56 17.61 -10.23
N THR A 137 31.16 18.10 -11.42
CA THR A 137 31.63 17.60 -12.72
C THR A 137 33.12 17.91 -12.94
N GLU A 138 33.56 19.14 -12.64
CA GLU A 138 34.98 19.55 -12.64
C GLU A 138 35.82 18.66 -11.70
N SER A 139 35.30 18.32 -10.52
CA SER A 139 35.99 17.48 -9.54
C SER A 139 35.96 15.97 -9.83
N ASN A 140 35.16 15.51 -10.81
CA ASN A 140 34.96 14.09 -11.11
C ASN A 140 34.87 13.84 -12.64
N PRO A 141 35.91 14.12 -13.45
CA PRO A 141 35.85 14.01 -14.91
C PRO A 141 35.43 12.61 -15.39
N ASN A 142 35.88 11.54 -14.73
CA ASN A 142 35.50 10.16 -15.06
C ASN A 142 33.99 9.87 -14.90
N PHE A 143 33.29 10.61 -14.02
CA PHE A 143 31.83 10.50 -13.87
C PHE A 143 31.13 11.11 -15.09
N VAL A 144 31.57 12.29 -15.53
CA VAL A 144 31.07 12.96 -16.73
C VAL A 144 31.34 12.12 -17.97
N GLU A 145 32.56 11.61 -18.13
CA GLU A 145 32.93 10.81 -19.30
C GLU A 145 32.13 9.49 -19.37
N GLY A 146 31.92 8.83 -18.23
CA GLY A 146 31.04 7.65 -18.15
C GLY A 146 29.59 7.98 -18.49
N PHE A 147 29.07 9.09 -17.93
CA PHE A 147 27.71 9.57 -18.18
C PHE A 147 27.49 9.90 -19.67
N THR A 148 28.32 10.74 -20.27
CA THR A 148 28.21 11.14 -21.69
C THR A 148 28.38 9.96 -22.66
N LYS A 149 29.09 8.87 -22.26
CA LYS A 149 29.14 7.62 -23.05
C LYS A 149 27.86 6.78 -22.93
N LEU A 150 27.20 6.78 -21.77
CA LEU A 150 25.92 6.09 -21.53
C LEU A 150 24.75 6.80 -22.23
N TYR A 151 24.74 8.13 -22.22
CA TYR A 151 23.71 8.94 -22.85
C TYR A 151 24.23 9.48 -24.19
N ARG A 152 24.04 8.70 -25.26
CA ARG A 152 24.39 9.05 -26.66
C ARG A 152 23.47 10.16 -27.20
N THR A 153 23.51 11.35 -26.58
CA THR A 153 22.68 12.51 -26.94
C THR A 153 23.14 13.13 -28.26
N ALA A 154 22.19 13.51 -29.12
CA ALA A 154 22.52 14.31 -30.29
C ALA A 154 23.09 15.67 -29.86
N PRO A 155 24.16 16.18 -30.50
CA PRO A 155 24.88 17.38 -30.05
C PRO A 155 24.03 18.66 -30.07
N ASN A 156 22.86 18.61 -30.71
CA ASN A 156 21.96 19.74 -30.91
C ASN A 156 20.79 19.78 -29.91
N ARG A 157 20.81 18.97 -28.83
CA ARG A 157 19.72 18.92 -27.82
C ARG A 157 20.06 19.70 -26.56
N PHE A 158 19.17 20.63 -26.22
CA PHE A 158 19.34 21.59 -25.14
C PHE A 158 18.17 21.58 -24.18
N THR A 159 18.47 21.76 -22.90
CA THR A 159 17.51 21.84 -21.80
C THR A 159 17.37 23.29 -21.34
N PHE A 160 16.13 23.77 -21.23
CA PHE A 160 15.83 25.17 -20.94
C PHE A 160 15.21 25.33 -19.54
N PHE A 161 15.55 26.43 -18.87
CA PHE A 161 15.08 26.80 -17.53
C PHE A 161 14.54 28.25 -17.48
N PRO A 162 13.61 28.67 -18.34
CA PRO A 162 13.22 30.08 -18.50
C PRO A 162 12.16 30.54 -17.49
N ASP A 163 11.31 29.63 -17.00
CA ASP A 163 10.25 29.85 -16.02
C ASP A 163 9.89 28.52 -15.31
N ASN A 164 8.91 28.54 -14.40
CA ASN A 164 8.41 27.32 -13.73
C ASN A 164 7.52 26.41 -14.60
N LYS A 165 7.02 26.89 -15.75
CA LYS A 165 6.03 26.19 -16.61
C LYS A 165 6.70 25.29 -17.64
N THR A 166 7.82 25.74 -18.18
CA THR A 166 8.68 25.07 -19.17
C THR A 166 10.03 24.67 -18.57
N TYR A 167 10.13 24.67 -17.23
CA TYR A 167 11.34 24.33 -16.50
C TYR A 167 11.80 22.91 -16.82
N GLY A 168 13.03 22.78 -17.35
CA GLY A 168 13.65 21.51 -17.70
C GLY A 168 13.26 20.96 -19.07
N ASP A 169 12.44 21.66 -19.86
CA ASP A 169 11.99 21.15 -21.16
C ASP A 169 13.20 21.02 -22.12
N THR A 170 13.38 19.84 -22.72
CA THR A 170 14.49 19.55 -23.63
C THR A 170 14.02 19.57 -25.09
N THR A 171 14.63 20.44 -25.90
CA THR A 171 14.30 20.61 -27.33
C THR A 171 15.52 20.36 -28.21
N GLU A 172 15.31 19.81 -29.40
CA GLU A 172 16.33 19.75 -30.44
C GLU A 172 16.36 21.09 -31.21
N VAL A 173 17.54 21.72 -31.24
CA VAL A 173 17.74 23.05 -31.80
C VAL A 173 18.43 22.94 -33.14
N ILE A 174 17.71 23.25 -34.21
CA ILE A 174 18.28 23.36 -35.56
C ILE A 174 18.80 24.79 -35.72
N GLY A 175 20.12 24.96 -35.79
CA GLY A 175 20.77 26.28 -35.82
C GLY A 175 22.20 26.26 -36.35
N CYS A 176 22.78 27.45 -36.53
CA CYS A 176 24.17 27.60 -36.94
C CYS A 176 25.11 27.16 -35.79
N GLU A 177 26.22 26.49 -36.12
CA GLU A 177 27.20 25.96 -35.16
C GLU A 177 27.65 27.01 -34.13
N THR A 178 27.81 28.28 -34.53
CA THR A 178 28.22 29.37 -33.63
C THR A 178 27.18 29.68 -32.55
N VAL A 179 25.89 29.50 -32.84
CA VAL A 179 24.79 29.69 -31.87
C VAL A 179 24.69 28.46 -30.96
N LEU A 180 24.84 27.25 -31.53
CA LEU A 180 24.86 26.01 -30.74
C LEU A 180 26.06 26.00 -29.78
N ALA A 181 27.23 26.47 -30.21
CA ALA A 181 28.42 26.62 -29.38
C ALA A 181 28.24 27.66 -28.27
N SER A 182 27.54 28.77 -28.52
CA SER A 182 27.26 29.76 -27.47
C SER A 182 26.27 29.24 -26.43
N TRP A 183 25.29 28.42 -26.83
CA TRP A 183 24.34 27.78 -25.90
C TRP A 183 24.92 26.57 -25.18
N ALA A 184 25.89 25.89 -25.79
CA ALA A 184 26.68 24.82 -25.17
C ALA A 184 27.76 25.36 -24.22
N SER A 185 28.04 26.67 -24.24
CA SER A 185 28.94 27.28 -23.26
C SER A 185 28.36 27.14 -21.85
N GLU A 186 29.20 26.71 -20.90
CA GLU A 186 28.80 26.52 -19.50
C GLU A 186 28.71 27.85 -18.73
N ASP A 187 28.27 28.94 -19.38
CA ASP A 187 28.06 30.25 -18.76
C ASP A 187 27.22 30.09 -17.48
N PRO A 188 27.76 30.43 -16.28
CA PRO A 188 27.06 30.27 -15.02
C PRO A 188 25.73 31.02 -14.91
N SER A 189 25.49 32.02 -15.77
CA SER A 189 24.28 32.84 -15.82
C SER A 189 23.24 32.39 -16.85
N SER A 190 23.59 31.43 -17.72
CA SER A 190 22.68 30.97 -18.79
C SER A 190 21.48 30.20 -18.24
N ILE A 191 20.30 30.45 -18.82
CA ILE A 191 19.06 29.68 -18.61
C ILE A 191 18.95 28.45 -19.52
N CYS A 192 20.01 28.14 -20.28
CA CYS A 192 20.10 27.01 -21.20
C CYS A 192 21.38 26.20 -20.91
N THR A 193 21.36 24.92 -21.27
CA THR A 193 22.53 24.01 -21.20
C THR A 193 22.31 22.78 -22.06
N SER A 194 23.34 21.95 -22.25
CA SER A 194 23.24 20.67 -22.97
C SER A 194 22.32 19.67 -22.25
N GLU A 195 21.64 18.80 -22.99
CA GLU A 195 20.76 17.77 -22.40
C GLU A 195 21.41 16.96 -21.26
N PRO A 196 22.67 16.46 -21.36
CA PRO A 196 23.32 15.73 -20.27
C PRO A 196 23.47 16.55 -18.99
N PHE A 197 23.85 17.83 -19.09
CA PHE A 197 24.02 18.70 -17.93
C PHE A 197 22.64 19.12 -17.35
N GLY A 198 21.65 19.36 -18.20
CA GLY A 198 20.26 19.61 -17.83
C GLY A 198 19.64 18.48 -17.01
N TRP A 199 19.96 17.23 -17.36
CA TRP A 199 19.57 16.04 -16.58
C TRP A 199 20.21 16.02 -15.19
N LEU A 200 21.49 16.36 -15.06
CA LEU A 200 22.17 16.42 -13.76
C LEU A 200 21.54 17.49 -12.85
N LEU A 201 21.18 18.65 -13.40
CA LEU A 201 20.52 19.73 -12.65
C LEU A 201 19.16 19.31 -12.11
N THR A 202 18.28 18.80 -12.97
CA THR A 202 16.93 18.35 -12.58
C THR A 202 16.99 17.17 -11.60
N THR A 203 17.93 16.24 -11.80
CA THR A 203 18.17 15.11 -10.88
C THR A 203 18.65 15.56 -9.50
N ARG A 204 19.60 16.52 -9.41
CA ARG A 204 20.06 17.06 -8.13
C ARG A 204 18.93 17.76 -7.39
N GLN A 205 18.19 18.62 -8.07
CA GLN A 205 17.04 19.32 -7.49
C GLN A 205 16.00 18.31 -6.99
N MET A 206 15.66 17.30 -7.79
CA MET A 206 14.67 16.28 -7.40
C MET A 206 15.07 15.54 -6.12
N GLN A 207 16.32 15.06 -6.05
CA GLN A 207 16.84 14.36 -4.86
C GLN A 207 16.89 15.27 -3.63
N LEU A 208 17.16 16.56 -3.80
CA LEU A 208 17.16 17.54 -2.71
C LEU A 208 15.75 17.80 -2.18
N TYR A 209 14.76 17.95 -3.05
CA TYR A 209 13.36 18.10 -2.65
C TYR A 209 12.79 16.85 -1.99
N MET A 210 13.15 15.65 -2.46
CA MET A 210 12.79 14.40 -1.77
C MET A 210 13.38 14.38 -0.35
N ALA A 211 14.66 14.74 -0.19
CA ALA A 211 15.29 14.83 1.13
C ALA A 211 14.63 15.88 2.04
N LEU A 212 14.31 17.07 1.53
CA LEU A 212 13.67 18.15 2.30
C LEU A 212 12.26 17.79 2.74
N ASN A 213 11.43 17.21 1.85
CA ASN A 213 10.09 16.74 2.20
C ASN A 213 10.12 15.59 3.22
N SER A 214 11.07 14.66 3.10
CA SER A 214 11.28 13.62 4.12
C SER A 214 11.68 14.23 5.47
N MET A 215 12.58 15.23 5.49
CA MET A 215 12.95 15.92 6.73
C MET A 215 11.76 16.65 7.38
N VAL A 216 10.91 17.32 6.59
CA VAL A 216 9.68 17.96 7.11
C VAL A 216 8.74 16.93 7.73
N ARG A 217 8.57 15.76 7.11
CA ARG A 217 7.79 14.64 7.68
C ARG A 217 8.36 14.22 9.04
N GLU A 218 9.64 13.85 9.10
CA GLU A 218 10.27 13.39 10.34
C GLU A 218 10.22 14.44 11.47
N ILE A 219 10.24 15.75 11.15
CA ILE A 219 10.10 16.83 12.14
C ILE A 219 8.67 16.88 12.68
N LEU A 220 7.66 16.87 11.81
CA LEU A 220 6.25 16.87 12.23
C LEU A 220 5.89 15.63 13.06
N ASP A 221 6.55 14.50 12.78
CA ASP A 221 6.36 13.23 13.50
C ASP A 221 6.99 13.21 14.92
N GLN A 222 7.86 14.18 15.28
CA GLN A 222 8.46 14.21 16.63
C GLN A 222 7.46 14.52 17.75
N LYS A 223 6.31 15.11 17.42
CA LYS A 223 5.23 15.47 18.35
C LYS A 223 3.86 15.31 17.70
N PRO A 224 3.30 14.09 17.58
CA PRO A 224 1.85 13.95 17.56
C PRO A 224 1.30 14.62 18.83
N ASP A 225 0.18 15.33 18.73
CA ASP A 225 -0.49 15.87 19.92
C ASP A 225 -0.79 14.71 20.89
N ALA A 226 -0.51 14.91 22.18
CA ALA A 226 -0.50 13.81 23.16
C ALA A 226 -1.86 13.09 23.29
N GLU A 227 -2.95 13.76 22.89
CA GLU A 227 -4.31 13.22 22.82
C GLU A 227 -4.49 12.11 21.77
N HIS A 228 -3.58 11.99 20.79
CA HIS A 228 -3.79 11.17 19.58
C HIS A 228 -2.63 10.21 19.25
N THR A 229 -1.70 9.97 20.19
CA THR A 229 -0.53 9.08 20.02
C THR A 229 -0.91 7.59 19.95
N GLU A 230 -1.53 7.14 18.84
CA GLU A 230 -2.06 5.77 18.59
C GLU A 230 -2.97 5.17 19.70
N LEU A 231 -3.33 5.96 20.71
CA LEU A 231 -3.86 5.47 21.98
C LEU A 231 -5.37 5.29 21.96
N ARG A 232 -5.77 4.04 21.66
CA ARG A 232 -6.55 3.19 22.58
C ARG A 232 -7.58 3.82 23.55
N ALA A 233 -8.41 4.77 23.12
CA ALA A 233 -9.82 4.61 23.49
C ALA A 233 -10.29 3.23 22.95
N PRO A 234 -11.19 2.48 23.58
CA PRO A 234 -11.88 1.40 22.87
C PRO A 234 -12.82 2.02 21.81
N PRO A 235 -13.12 1.37 20.68
CA PRO A 235 -14.31 1.70 19.91
C PRO A 235 -15.57 1.49 20.78
N SER A 236 -16.74 2.03 20.40
CA SER A 236 -17.97 1.69 21.13
C SER A 236 -18.23 0.18 21.09
N ALA A 237 -19.01 -0.36 22.04
CA ALA A 237 -19.23 -1.80 22.13
C ALA A 237 -19.80 -2.40 20.83
N ASP A 238 -20.64 -1.66 20.11
CA ASP A 238 -21.21 -2.08 18.83
C ASP A 238 -20.19 -2.04 17.70
N VAL A 239 -19.32 -1.02 17.66
CA VAL A 239 -18.21 -0.96 16.70
C VAL A 239 -17.19 -2.06 16.97
N GLN A 240 -16.89 -2.39 18.24
CA GLN A 240 -16.05 -3.54 18.58
C GLN A 240 -16.69 -4.86 18.15
N ARG A 241 -18.01 -5.01 18.31
CA ARG A 241 -18.74 -6.20 17.86
C ARG A 241 -18.66 -6.35 16.34
N ALA A 242 -18.92 -5.28 15.60
CA ALA A 242 -18.88 -5.26 14.15
C ALA A 242 -17.46 -5.50 13.60
N ILE A 243 -16.44 -4.85 14.16
CA ILE A 243 -15.02 -5.13 13.83
C ILE A 243 -14.68 -6.59 14.15
N LYS A 244 -15.08 -7.12 15.31
CA LYS A 244 -14.81 -8.52 15.67
C LYS A 244 -15.49 -9.52 14.73
N VAL A 245 -16.60 -9.16 14.07
CA VAL A 245 -17.21 -9.99 13.02
C VAL A 245 -16.45 -9.88 11.70
N LEU A 246 -15.92 -8.70 11.33
CA LEU A 246 -15.09 -8.52 10.13
C LEU A 246 -13.66 -9.07 10.25
N THR A 247 -13.04 -8.95 11.42
CA THR A 247 -11.62 -9.24 11.67
C THR A 247 -11.39 -10.40 12.63
N GLY A 248 -12.46 -11.14 12.97
CA GLY A 248 -12.37 -12.31 13.83
C GLY A 248 -11.65 -13.44 13.10
N ARG A 249 -10.63 -14.04 13.75
CA ARG A 249 -10.31 -15.43 13.45
C ARG A 249 -11.60 -16.25 13.61
N HIS A 250 -11.79 -17.23 12.73
CA HIS A 250 -13.03 -18.00 12.51
C HIS A 250 -14.03 -17.35 11.55
N GLY A 251 -13.77 -17.54 10.24
CA GLY A 251 -14.83 -17.55 9.23
C GLY A 251 -15.97 -18.52 9.60
N ASP A 252 -15.69 -19.53 10.43
CA ASP A 252 -16.64 -20.45 11.07
C ASP A 252 -17.83 -19.76 11.75
N VAL A 253 -17.68 -18.51 12.22
CA VAL A 253 -18.82 -17.80 12.84
C VAL A 253 -19.86 -17.42 11.79
N ILE A 254 -19.44 -16.94 10.60
CA ILE A 254 -20.37 -16.53 9.54
C ILE A 254 -20.79 -17.73 8.68
N THR A 255 -19.89 -18.70 8.45
CA THR A 255 -20.26 -19.94 7.73
C THR A 255 -21.19 -20.85 8.53
N ASN A 256 -21.34 -20.66 9.85
CA ASN A 256 -22.38 -21.30 10.65
C ASN A 256 -23.60 -20.40 10.98
N LEU A 257 -23.59 -19.10 10.61
CA LEU A 257 -24.69 -18.17 10.91
C LEU A 257 -25.90 -18.33 9.97
N ILE A 258 -25.70 -18.77 8.73
CA ILE A 258 -26.81 -19.02 7.79
C ILE A 258 -27.24 -20.49 7.93
N ASP A 259 -28.32 -20.70 8.69
CA ASP A 259 -29.09 -21.94 8.78
C ASP A 259 -30.03 -22.04 7.57
N LEU A 260 -29.98 -23.16 6.85
CA LEU A 260 -30.83 -23.40 5.68
C LEU A 260 -32.33 -23.36 6.02
N SER A 261 -32.70 -23.67 7.26
CA SER A 261 -34.09 -23.62 7.74
C SER A 261 -34.62 -22.20 8.00
N LYS A 262 -33.72 -21.20 8.10
CA LYS A 262 -34.04 -19.77 8.31
C LYS A 262 -33.30 -18.84 7.35
N PHE A 263 -32.96 -19.38 6.17
CA PHE A 263 -32.01 -18.79 5.23
C PHE A 263 -32.19 -17.28 4.98
N TYR A 264 -33.42 -16.81 4.77
CA TYR A 264 -33.66 -15.38 4.51
C TYR A 264 -33.35 -14.51 5.73
N ASP A 265 -33.83 -14.86 6.92
CA ASP A 265 -33.60 -14.07 8.14
C ASP A 265 -32.11 -13.96 8.43
N ASP A 266 -31.39 -15.08 8.36
CA ASP A 266 -29.95 -15.12 8.60
C ASP A 266 -29.15 -14.38 7.50
N ALA A 267 -29.53 -14.51 6.24
CA ALA A 267 -28.88 -13.81 5.13
C ALA A 267 -29.11 -12.29 5.20
N ILE A 268 -30.31 -11.85 5.59
CA ILE A 268 -30.63 -10.44 5.84
C ILE A 268 -29.82 -9.90 7.03
N GLU A 269 -29.68 -10.68 8.09
CA GLU A 269 -28.90 -10.28 9.27
C GLU A 269 -27.40 -10.22 8.96
N VAL A 270 -26.83 -11.19 8.24
CA VAL A 270 -25.44 -11.11 7.76
C VAL A 270 -25.23 -9.85 6.91
N ALA A 271 -26.13 -9.56 5.97
CA ALA A 271 -26.03 -8.34 5.14
C ALA A 271 -26.11 -7.05 5.99
N ARG A 272 -26.98 -6.99 7.00
CA ARG A 272 -27.04 -5.86 7.95
C ARG A 272 -25.79 -5.72 8.81
N ILE A 273 -25.19 -6.83 9.24
CA ILE A 273 -23.94 -6.79 10.00
C ILE A 273 -22.81 -6.24 9.13
N GLN A 274 -22.74 -6.60 7.85
CA GLN A 274 -21.77 -6.04 6.90
C GLN A 274 -21.98 -4.53 6.65
N GLU A 275 -23.22 -4.10 6.42
CA GLU A 275 -23.60 -2.69 6.34
C GLU A 275 -23.13 -1.93 7.60
N ALA A 276 -23.57 -2.37 8.77
CA ALA A 276 -23.26 -1.73 10.06
C ALA A 276 -21.77 -1.69 10.36
N ALA A 277 -20.99 -2.67 9.90
CA ALA A 277 -19.54 -2.72 10.11
C ALA A 277 -18.77 -1.74 9.22
N MET A 278 -19.19 -1.54 7.96
CA MET A 278 -18.64 -0.49 7.09
C MET A 278 -18.99 0.90 7.63
N ASP A 279 -20.23 1.07 8.09
CA ASP A 279 -20.72 2.30 8.73
C ASP A 279 -19.98 2.62 10.04
N ALA A 280 -19.61 1.58 10.80
CA ALA A 280 -18.79 1.68 11.99
C ALA A 280 -17.38 2.20 11.69
N PHE A 281 -16.72 1.73 10.64
CA PHE A 281 -15.42 2.28 10.19
C PHE A 281 -15.53 3.76 9.78
N LEU A 282 -16.59 4.13 9.05
CA LEU A 282 -16.82 5.54 8.69
C LEU A 282 -16.99 6.43 9.94
N LYS A 283 -17.69 5.96 10.98
CA LYS A 283 -17.80 6.65 12.28
C LYS A 283 -16.46 6.72 13.04
N LEU A 284 -15.59 5.72 12.89
CA LEU A 284 -14.25 5.74 13.48
C LEU A 284 -13.33 6.77 12.81
N TYR A 285 -13.43 7.02 11.51
CA TYR A 285 -12.61 8.06 10.86
C TYR A 285 -12.84 9.46 11.45
N TRP A 286 -14.09 9.77 11.83
CA TRP A 286 -14.46 11.02 12.50
C TRP A 286 -14.02 11.08 13.96
N THR A 287 -14.14 9.97 14.69
CA THR A 287 -13.91 9.93 16.15
C THR A 287 -12.50 9.51 16.55
N ARG A 288 -11.69 9.02 15.60
CA ARG A 288 -10.37 8.43 15.84
C ARG A 288 -9.40 8.79 14.71
N PRO A 289 -8.64 9.88 14.87
CA PRO A 289 -7.66 10.32 13.89
C PRO A 289 -6.67 9.22 13.47
N GLY A 290 -6.23 8.38 14.41
CA GLY A 290 -5.34 7.24 14.14
C GLY A 290 -5.94 6.16 13.23
N THR A 291 -7.26 5.94 13.24
CA THR A 291 -7.91 4.98 12.35
C THR A 291 -7.95 5.51 10.91
N LEU A 292 -8.30 6.79 10.72
CA LEU A 292 -8.23 7.41 9.39
C LEU A 292 -6.79 7.45 8.87
N LYS A 293 -5.84 7.90 9.70
CA LYS A 293 -4.41 7.97 9.33
C LYS A 293 -3.88 6.63 8.84
N HIS A 294 -4.18 5.54 9.54
CA HIS A 294 -3.69 4.21 9.22
C HIS A 294 -4.25 3.68 7.88
N ASP A 295 -5.58 3.74 7.68
CA ASP A 295 -6.20 3.26 6.45
C ASP A 295 -5.80 4.13 5.24
N VAL A 296 -5.64 5.45 5.41
CA VAL A 296 -5.14 6.37 4.37
C VAL A 296 -3.68 6.14 4.03
N GLU A 297 -2.81 5.95 5.03
CA GLU A 297 -1.41 5.62 4.84
C GLU A 297 -1.25 4.27 4.13
N ARG A 298 -2.01 3.24 4.52
CA ARG A 298 -1.99 1.96 3.80
C ARG A 298 -2.48 2.10 2.38
N TRP A 299 -3.54 2.89 2.13
CA TRP A 299 -4.01 3.13 0.77
C TRP A 299 -2.94 3.86 -0.07
N PHE A 300 -2.24 4.85 0.51
CA PHE A 300 -1.12 5.55 -0.12
C PHE A 300 0.08 4.61 -0.39
N CYS A 301 0.48 3.79 0.57
CA CYS A 301 1.59 2.85 0.41
C CYS A 301 1.25 1.65 -0.49
N SER A 302 0.00 1.52 -0.95
CA SER A 302 -0.46 0.45 -1.85
C SER A 302 -0.74 0.91 -3.29
N GLN A 303 -0.22 2.07 -3.69
CA GLN A 303 -0.35 2.55 -5.08
C GLN A 303 0.46 1.67 -6.06
N PRO A 304 -0.02 1.44 -7.30
CA PRO A 304 0.69 0.62 -8.29
C PRO A 304 2.12 1.07 -8.60
N GLY A 305 2.41 2.37 -8.47
CA GLY A 305 3.76 2.90 -8.67
C GLY A 305 4.80 2.45 -7.62
N MET A 306 4.36 1.99 -6.45
CA MET A 306 5.22 1.37 -5.43
C MET A 306 5.66 -0.06 -5.80
N ILE A 307 5.15 -0.61 -6.91
CA ILE A 307 5.55 -1.90 -7.45
C ILE A 307 6.67 -1.66 -8.47
N LYS A 308 7.73 -2.45 -8.33
CA LYS A 308 8.88 -2.46 -9.23
C LYS A 308 8.47 -2.87 -10.64
N ASP A 309 8.99 -2.19 -11.65
CA ASP A 309 8.78 -2.57 -13.05
C ASP A 309 9.79 -3.63 -13.53
N GLU A 310 9.76 -3.92 -14.83
CA GLU A 310 10.67 -4.87 -15.46
C GLU A 310 12.17 -4.47 -15.42
N LYS A 311 12.49 -3.25 -14.97
CA LYS A 311 13.85 -2.72 -14.76
C LYS A 311 14.27 -2.71 -13.28
N ASP A 312 13.41 -3.21 -12.40
CA ASP A 312 13.51 -3.14 -10.93
C ASP A 312 13.24 -1.73 -10.34
N ASP A 313 12.76 -0.78 -11.16
CA ASP A 313 12.55 0.62 -10.79
C ASP A 313 11.16 0.87 -10.19
N LEU A 314 11.09 1.76 -9.20
CA LEU A 314 9.83 2.26 -8.62
C LEU A 314 9.35 3.49 -9.41
N ALA A 315 8.05 3.62 -9.63
CA ALA A 315 7.51 4.87 -10.16
C ALA A 315 7.47 5.94 -9.06
N PRO A 316 7.60 7.23 -9.41
CA PRO A 316 7.67 8.31 -8.43
C PRO A 316 6.32 8.62 -7.75
N VAL A 317 5.95 7.84 -6.74
CA VAL A 317 4.78 8.08 -5.86
C VAL A 317 5.19 8.92 -4.63
N HIS A 318 5.73 10.11 -4.88
CA HIS A 318 6.41 10.91 -3.84
C HIS A 318 5.59 12.09 -3.28
N THR A 319 4.41 12.39 -3.87
CA THR A 319 3.73 13.68 -3.71
C THR A 319 2.48 13.59 -2.85
N ASP A 320 2.20 14.63 -2.06
CA ASP A 320 1.01 14.72 -1.18
C ASP A 320 -0.31 14.79 -1.96
N ARG A 321 -0.24 15.00 -3.28
CA ARG A 321 -1.34 14.80 -4.22
C ARG A 321 -1.98 13.42 -4.06
N TYR A 322 -1.17 12.38 -3.87
CA TYR A 322 -1.66 11.01 -3.65
C TYR A 322 -2.30 10.83 -2.26
N SER A 323 -1.97 11.65 -1.27
CA SER A 323 -2.60 11.62 0.06
C SER A 323 -4.06 12.03 -0.01
N SER A 324 -4.37 13.12 -0.73
CA SER A 324 -5.76 13.58 -0.94
C SER A 324 -6.61 12.53 -1.66
N ALA A 325 -6.06 11.91 -2.71
CA ALA A 325 -6.71 10.81 -3.41
C ALA A 325 -6.90 9.56 -2.53
N SER A 326 -5.96 9.26 -1.63
CA SER A 326 -6.08 8.14 -0.69
C SER A 326 -7.18 8.37 0.34
N VAL A 327 -7.32 9.58 0.90
CA VAL A 327 -8.47 9.93 1.78
C VAL A 327 -9.79 9.70 1.05
N PHE A 328 -9.92 10.24 -0.17
CA PHE A 328 -11.12 10.05 -0.98
C PHE A 328 -11.46 8.57 -1.19
N ASN A 329 -10.49 7.78 -1.67
CA ASN A 329 -10.72 6.38 -2.00
C ASN A 329 -11.05 5.52 -0.76
N VAL A 330 -10.43 5.79 0.40
CA VAL A 330 -10.75 5.10 1.67
C VAL A 330 -12.20 5.34 2.08
N VAL A 331 -12.67 6.60 2.04
CA VAL A 331 -14.05 6.96 2.34
C VAL A 331 -15.01 6.36 1.30
N GLN A 332 -14.72 6.54 0.01
CA GLN A 332 -15.53 6.01 -1.10
C GLN A 332 -15.72 4.49 -0.99
N ASN A 333 -14.64 3.73 -0.74
CA ASN A 333 -14.69 2.27 -0.66
C ASN A 333 -15.63 1.76 0.45
N HIS A 334 -15.60 2.39 1.63
CA HIS A 334 -16.46 2.02 2.74
C HIS A 334 -17.92 2.47 2.53
N VAL A 335 -18.14 3.66 1.96
CA VAL A 335 -19.49 4.12 1.59
C VAL A 335 -20.10 3.17 0.57
N LYS A 336 -19.37 2.83 -0.50
CA LYS A 336 -19.81 1.87 -1.52
C LYS A 336 -20.20 0.54 -0.89
N GLY A 337 -19.30 -0.08 -0.12
CA GLY A 337 -19.57 -1.37 0.54
C GLY A 337 -20.82 -1.32 1.44
N SER A 338 -20.96 -0.28 2.27
CA SER A 338 -22.14 -0.10 3.12
C SER A 338 -23.43 -0.03 2.30
N THR A 339 -23.45 0.74 1.20
CA THR A 339 -24.63 0.90 0.33
C THR A 339 -24.97 -0.38 -0.41
N THR A 340 -23.97 -1.12 -0.90
CA THR A 340 -24.17 -2.41 -1.57
C THR A 340 -24.83 -3.42 -0.62
N TRP A 341 -24.32 -3.58 0.60
CA TRP A 341 -24.90 -4.50 1.59
C TRP A 341 -26.31 -4.08 2.04
N LYS A 342 -26.58 -2.78 2.15
CA LYS A 342 -27.92 -2.22 2.40
C LYS A 342 -28.92 -2.59 1.30
N TYR A 343 -28.49 -2.57 0.03
CA TYR A 343 -29.32 -3.02 -1.12
C TYR A 343 -29.50 -4.54 -1.14
N VAL A 344 -28.44 -5.34 -0.91
CA VAL A 344 -28.53 -6.80 -0.73
C VAL A 344 -29.57 -7.17 0.33
N ALA A 345 -29.51 -6.52 1.50
CA ALA A 345 -30.46 -6.74 2.58
C ALA A 345 -31.91 -6.33 2.22
N HIS A 346 -32.10 -5.37 1.30
CA HIS A 346 -33.41 -4.97 0.78
C HIS A 346 -33.95 -6.02 -0.22
N LEU A 347 -33.14 -6.45 -1.19
CA LEU A 347 -33.52 -7.47 -2.18
C LEU A 347 -33.88 -8.81 -1.51
N LEU A 348 -33.12 -9.23 -0.49
CA LEU A 348 -33.43 -10.43 0.29
C LEU A 348 -34.77 -10.32 1.03
N ARG A 349 -35.11 -9.14 1.55
CA ARG A 349 -36.43 -8.88 2.17
C ARG A 349 -37.57 -8.95 1.16
N LEU A 350 -37.37 -8.47 -0.07
CA LEU A 350 -38.36 -8.64 -1.15
C LEU A 350 -38.56 -10.13 -1.48
N LEU A 351 -37.47 -10.88 -1.65
CA LEU A 351 -37.53 -12.32 -1.96
C LEU A 351 -38.13 -13.17 -0.84
N GLN A 352 -37.98 -12.76 0.43
CA GLN A 352 -38.61 -13.39 1.58
C GLN A 352 -40.13 -13.17 1.59
N GLY A 353 -40.60 -12.01 1.16
CA GLY A 353 -42.03 -11.66 1.07
C GLY A 353 -42.74 -12.17 -0.18
N MET A 354 -42.04 -12.84 -1.10
CA MET A 354 -42.59 -13.28 -2.40
C MET A 354 -42.85 -14.78 -2.46
N GLU A 355 -44.04 -15.14 -2.94
CA GLU A 355 -44.36 -16.51 -3.36
C GLU A 355 -43.44 -16.97 -4.51
N SER A 356 -43.17 -18.27 -4.59
CA SER A 356 -42.29 -18.87 -5.62
C SER A 356 -42.79 -18.67 -7.05
N ASN A 357 -44.08 -18.40 -7.24
CA ASN A 357 -44.75 -18.15 -8.51
C ASN A 357 -44.78 -16.65 -8.90
N ASN A 358 -44.28 -15.74 -8.06
CA ASN A 358 -44.34 -14.29 -8.33
C ASN A 358 -43.49 -13.96 -9.55
N VAL A 359 -44.07 -13.24 -10.50
CA VAL A 359 -43.47 -12.96 -11.82
C VAL A 359 -42.24 -12.05 -11.75
N CYS A 360 -42.06 -11.30 -10.66
CA CYS A 360 -40.91 -10.45 -10.40
C CYS A 360 -39.79 -11.13 -9.61
N ARG A 361 -40.03 -12.32 -9.05
CA ARG A 361 -39.01 -13.10 -8.32
C ARG A 361 -37.72 -13.32 -9.15
N PRO A 362 -37.76 -13.68 -10.46
CA PRO A 362 -36.55 -13.82 -11.27
C PRO A 362 -35.80 -12.50 -11.47
N ILE A 363 -36.51 -11.38 -11.60
CA ILE A 363 -35.93 -10.04 -11.80
C ILE A 363 -35.12 -9.63 -10.56
N ILE A 364 -35.66 -9.87 -9.37
CA ILE A 364 -35.02 -9.54 -8.09
C ILE A 364 -33.86 -10.49 -7.79
N LEU A 365 -33.95 -11.77 -8.18
CA LEU A 365 -32.82 -12.70 -8.15
C LEU A 365 -31.67 -12.22 -9.05
N GLN A 366 -31.96 -11.71 -10.26
CA GLN A 366 -30.94 -11.18 -11.16
C GLN A 366 -30.25 -9.93 -10.61
N GLU A 367 -31.01 -8.97 -10.05
CA GLU A 367 -30.46 -7.80 -9.33
C GLU A 367 -29.53 -8.24 -8.19
N LEU A 368 -29.95 -9.24 -7.41
CA LEU A 368 -29.20 -9.72 -6.25
C LEU A 368 -27.88 -10.37 -6.66
N VAL A 369 -27.89 -11.24 -7.66
CA VAL A 369 -26.66 -11.88 -8.19
C VAL A 369 -25.69 -10.83 -8.75
N ASN A 370 -26.19 -9.84 -9.48
CA ASN A 370 -25.35 -8.78 -10.04
C ASN A 370 -24.78 -7.85 -8.96
N CYS A 371 -25.59 -7.52 -7.94
CA CYS A 371 -25.15 -6.73 -6.78
C CYS A 371 -24.06 -7.46 -5.96
N LEU A 372 -24.22 -8.76 -5.76
CA LEU A 372 -23.21 -9.60 -5.08
C LEU A 372 -21.93 -9.75 -5.91
N LYS A 373 -22.02 -9.80 -7.24
CA LYS A 373 -20.85 -9.77 -8.12
C LYS A 373 -20.08 -8.45 -7.97
N LEU A 374 -20.77 -7.31 -7.93
CA LEU A 374 -20.17 -6.00 -7.70
C LEU A 374 -19.43 -5.91 -6.36
N GLU A 375 -20.02 -6.45 -5.29
CA GLU A 375 -19.38 -6.48 -3.96
C GLU A 375 -18.17 -7.43 -3.91
N TRP A 376 -18.28 -8.60 -4.52
CA TRP A 376 -17.18 -9.56 -4.62
C TRP A 376 -15.99 -8.98 -5.39
N GLU A 377 -16.25 -8.26 -6.49
CA GLU A 377 -15.20 -7.56 -7.25
C GLU A 377 -14.57 -6.42 -6.46
N ARG A 378 -15.36 -5.68 -5.66
CA ARG A 378 -14.85 -4.66 -4.73
C ARG A 378 -13.89 -5.27 -3.70
N THR A 379 -14.31 -6.32 -2.99
CA THR A 379 -13.48 -6.97 -1.96
C THR A 379 -12.24 -7.62 -2.58
N ARG A 380 -12.36 -8.28 -3.73
CA ARG A 380 -11.21 -8.86 -4.46
C ARG A 380 -10.23 -7.76 -4.90
N GLY A 381 -10.73 -6.61 -5.35
CA GLY A 381 -9.91 -5.46 -5.72
C GLY A 381 -9.10 -4.89 -4.56
N VAL A 382 -9.69 -4.77 -3.37
CA VAL A 382 -8.99 -4.32 -2.15
C VAL A 382 -7.95 -5.36 -1.68
N PHE A 383 -8.28 -6.65 -1.66
CA PHE A 383 -7.31 -7.70 -1.32
C PHE A 383 -6.14 -7.74 -2.31
N ARG A 384 -6.43 -7.70 -3.61
CA ARG A 384 -5.45 -7.60 -4.70
C ARG A 384 -4.52 -6.40 -4.53
N ARG A 385 -5.06 -5.23 -4.16
CA ARG A 385 -4.28 -4.02 -3.92
C ARG A 385 -3.23 -4.22 -2.82
N TYR A 386 -3.58 -4.88 -1.71
CA TYR A 386 -2.64 -5.07 -0.60
C TYR A 386 -1.65 -6.22 -0.83
N ILE A 387 -2.11 -7.38 -1.31
CA ILE A 387 -1.24 -8.55 -1.50
C ILE A 387 -0.09 -8.26 -2.49
N ARG A 388 -0.35 -7.41 -3.50
CA ARG A 388 0.65 -6.96 -4.49
C ARG A 388 1.89 -6.28 -3.90
N LEU A 389 1.84 -5.79 -2.66
CA LEU A 389 2.93 -5.01 -2.06
C LEU A 389 3.50 -5.58 -0.75
N GLY A 390 2.78 -6.47 -0.06
CA GLY A 390 3.39 -7.34 0.96
C GLY A 390 3.70 -8.72 0.38
N ARG A 391 2.90 -9.73 0.71
CA ARG A 391 3.27 -11.15 0.48
C ARG A 391 3.37 -11.56 -0.98
N GLY A 392 2.63 -10.91 -1.87
CA GLY A 392 2.63 -11.16 -3.31
C GLY A 392 3.60 -10.33 -4.14
N LYS A 393 4.35 -9.40 -3.53
CA LYS A 393 5.22 -8.43 -4.25
C LYS A 393 6.20 -9.07 -5.24
N ASP A 394 6.72 -10.26 -4.92
CA ASP A 394 7.73 -10.92 -5.74
C ASP A 394 7.11 -11.58 -6.99
N PHE A 395 5.80 -11.79 -7.00
CA PHE A 395 5.02 -12.45 -8.06
C PHE A 395 4.47 -11.48 -9.11
N VAL A 396 4.49 -10.17 -8.84
CA VAL A 396 3.98 -9.12 -9.73
C VAL A 396 5.10 -8.21 -10.23
N THR A 397 4.86 -7.57 -11.37
CA THR A 397 5.69 -6.48 -11.90
C THR A 397 4.78 -5.38 -12.43
N ARG A 398 5.15 -4.13 -12.20
CA ARG A 398 4.62 -3.00 -12.95
C ARG A 398 5.12 -3.10 -14.40
N LEU A 399 4.38 -2.52 -15.34
CA LEU A 399 4.87 -2.27 -16.70
C LEU A 399 5.37 -0.82 -16.78
N SER A 400 6.58 -0.59 -17.29
CA SER A 400 7.05 0.77 -17.58
C SER A 400 6.14 1.43 -18.62
N ASP A 401 5.73 2.66 -18.34
CA ASP A 401 5.02 3.55 -19.27
C ASP A 401 3.65 3.05 -19.80
N VAL A 402 3.08 2.01 -19.19
CA VAL A 402 1.73 1.50 -19.51
C VAL A 402 0.76 1.86 -18.39
N PHE A 403 -0.32 2.56 -18.75
CA PHE A 403 -1.35 3.05 -17.82
C PHE A 403 -2.74 2.54 -18.22
N ASP A 404 -3.70 2.56 -17.29
CA ASP A 404 -5.13 2.35 -17.58
C ASP A 404 -5.82 3.64 -18.03
N ASP A 405 -7.10 3.55 -18.42
CA ASP A 405 -7.92 4.69 -18.90
C ASP A 405 -8.16 5.79 -17.83
N VAL A 406 -7.77 5.53 -16.59
CA VAL A 406 -7.85 6.45 -15.45
C VAL A 406 -6.46 7.01 -15.08
N GLY A 407 -5.39 6.54 -15.72
CA GLY A 407 -4.01 6.98 -15.53
C GLY A 407 -3.24 6.22 -14.44
N ASN A 408 -3.72 5.06 -13.97
CA ASN A 408 -2.96 4.24 -13.01
C ASN A 408 -1.96 3.33 -13.75
N PRO A 409 -0.73 3.13 -13.23
CA PRO A 409 0.22 2.18 -13.83
C PRO A 409 -0.34 0.75 -13.87
N GLN A 410 -0.19 0.08 -15.01
CA GLN A 410 -0.58 -1.32 -15.16
C GLN A 410 0.42 -2.27 -14.48
N VAL A 411 -0.11 -3.37 -13.94
CA VAL A 411 0.63 -4.36 -13.15
C VAL A 411 0.20 -5.75 -13.62
N VAL A 412 1.18 -6.58 -13.95
CA VAL A 412 0.99 -7.94 -14.48
C VAL A 412 1.64 -8.99 -13.58
N MET A 413 1.11 -10.21 -13.65
CA MET A 413 1.67 -11.38 -12.99
C MET A 413 2.90 -11.90 -13.73
N LYS A 414 3.95 -12.28 -12.98
CA LYS A 414 5.13 -12.94 -13.54
C LYS A 414 4.79 -14.38 -13.95
N PRO A 415 5.33 -14.89 -15.07
CA PRO A 415 4.96 -16.22 -15.60
C PRO A 415 5.52 -17.40 -14.79
N THR A 416 6.54 -17.19 -13.94
CA THR A 416 7.28 -18.25 -13.24
C THR A 416 6.61 -18.64 -11.92
N ILE A 417 5.41 -19.23 -12.02
CA ILE A 417 4.61 -19.67 -10.87
C ILE A 417 4.84 -21.16 -10.53
N LYS A 418 5.37 -21.94 -11.49
CA LYS A 418 5.46 -23.42 -11.40
C LYS A 418 6.48 -23.94 -10.38
N ASP A 419 7.56 -23.20 -10.13
CA ASP A 419 8.68 -23.64 -9.29
C ASP A 419 8.47 -23.33 -7.79
N ILE A 420 7.33 -22.73 -7.44
CA ILE A 420 7.05 -22.16 -6.10
C ILE A 420 6.20 -23.09 -5.23
N VAL A 421 5.53 -24.07 -5.86
CA VAL A 421 4.54 -24.96 -5.23
C VAL A 421 5.12 -25.73 -4.03
N ASP A 422 6.41 -26.08 -4.07
CA ASP A 422 7.07 -26.97 -3.11
C ASP A 422 7.69 -26.26 -1.89
N THR A 423 7.82 -24.93 -1.89
CA THR A 423 8.50 -24.16 -0.80
C THR A 423 7.77 -22.92 -0.29
N GLU A 424 6.83 -22.32 -1.04
CA GLU A 424 6.07 -21.14 -0.57
C GLU A 424 4.55 -21.25 -0.82
N SER A 425 3.96 -22.43 -0.59
CA SER A 425 2.56 -22.73 -0.94
C SER A 425 1.53 -21.75 -0.35
N GLU A 426 1.75 -21.19 0.85
CA GLU A 426 0.89 -20.15 1.44
C GLU A 426 0.83 -18.89 0.57
N ARG A 427 1.99 -18.39 0.13
CA ARG A 427 2.11 -17.17 -0.70
C ARG A 427 1.51 -17.41 -2.08
N TYR A 428 1.77 -18.59 -2.66
CA TYR A 428 1.15 -19.03 -3.91
C TYR A 428 -0.38 -18.92 -3.84
N PHE A 429 -1.01 -19.51 -2.83
CA PHE A 429 -2.48 -19.50 -2.72
C PHE A 429 -3.04 -18.09 -2.50
N LEU A 430 -2.41 -17.27 -1.65
CA LEU A 430 -2.82 -15.88 -1.41
C LEU A 430 -2.77 -15.00 -2.66
N VAL A 431 -1.73 -15.16 -3.50
CA VAL A 431 -1.64 -14.42 -4.77
C VAL A 431 -2.66 -14.93 -5.79
N HIS A 432 -2.86 -16.25 -5.87
CA HIS A 432 -3.84 -16.87 -6.78
C HIS A 432 -5.27 -16.38 -6.48
N LEU A 433 -5.65 -16.35 -5.21
CA LEU A 433 -6.93 -15.79 -4.71
C LEU A 433 -7.20 -14.35 -5.19
N ALA A 434 -6.16 -13.53 -5.26
CA ALA A 434 -6.28 -12.13 -5.68
C ALA A 434 -6.32 -11.95 -7.20
N GLU A 435 -5.47 -12.68 -7.92
CA GLU A 435 -5.13 -12.35 -9.30
C GLU A 435 -5.91 -13.17 -10.34
N THR A 436 -6.06 -14.48 -10.10
CA THR A 436 -6.56 -15.45 -11.09
C THR A 436 -7.98 -15.93 -10.83
N SER A 437 -8.46 -15.93 -9.58
CA SER A 437 -9.85 -16.31 -9.25
C SER A 437 -10.87 -15.44 -10.00
N GLN A 438 -11.76 -16.07 -10.76
CA GLN A 438 -12.77 -15.43 -11.60
C GLN A 438 -14.17 -15.48 -10.98
N VAL A 439 -14.42 -16.47 -10.13
CA VAL A 439 -15.71 -16.71 -9.45
C VAL A 439 -15.53 -16.90 -7.93
N PRO A 440 -16.59 -16.70 -7.12
CA PRO A 440 -16.55 -16.94 -5.67
C PRO A 440 -16.11 -18.36 -5.26
N GLU A 441 -16.42 -19.37 -6.08
CA GLU A 441 -16.11 -20.77 -5.83
C GLU A 441 -14.60 -21.03 -5.79
N ASP A 442 -13.82 -20.33 -6.63
CA ASP A 442 -12.36 -20.38 -6.62
C ASP A 442 -11.81 -19.96 -5.25
N ILE A 443 -12.38 -18.89 -4.68
CA ILE A 443 -11.97 -18.35 -3.37
C ILE A 443 -12.23 -19.38 -2.28
N THR A 444 -13.42 -19.98 -2.27
CA THR A 444 -13.80 -21.02 -1.31
C THR A 444 -12.90 -22.25 -1.41
N PHE A 445 -12.55 -22.67 -2.63
CA PHE A 445 -11.62 -23.79 -2.87
C PHE A 445 -10.21 -23.51 -2.32
N PHE A 446 -9.58 -22.40 -2.72
CA PHE A 446 -8.23 -22.06 -2.29
C PHE A 446 -8.15 -21.69 -0.80
N TYR A 447 -9.23 -21.14 -0.22
CA TYR A 447 -9.36 -20.99 1.23
C TYR A 447 -9.35 -22.35 1.94
N GLY A 448 -10.06 -23.34 1.41
CA GLY A 448 -10.00 -24.73 1.90
C GLY A 448 -8.60 -25.36 1.79
N CYS A 449 -7.81 -25.01 0.77
CA CYS A 449 -6.40 -25.40 0.67
C CYS A 449 -5.54 -24.72 1.74
N LEU A 450 -5.74 -23.42 1.98
CA LEU A 450 -5.04 -22.65 3.02
C LEU A 450 -5.33 -23.17 4.43
N ILE A 451 -6.59 -23.51 4.75
CA ILE A 451 -6.96 -24.14 6.03
C ILE A 451 -6.14 -25.41 6.26
N ARG A 452 -6.15 -26.35 5.30
CA ARG A 452 -5.42 -27.62 5.42
C ARG A 452 -3.91 -27.42 5.54
N LEU A 453 -3.35 -26.41 4.86
CA LEU A 453 -1.95 -26.04 4.97
C LEU A 453 -1.62 -25.52 6.38
N TRP A 454 -2.45 -24.61 6.92
CA TRP A 454 -2.28 -24.06 8.27
C TRP A 454 -2.55 -25.08 9.38
N GLU A 455 -3.43 -26.06 9.17
CA GLU A 455 -3.68 -27.17 10.09
C GLU A 455 -2.53 -28.19 10.09
N GLY A 456 -2.01 -28.54 8.90
CA GLY A 456 -0.87 -29.46 8.75
C GLY A 456 0.46 -28.86 9.20
N HIS A 457 0.63 -27.55 9.04
CA HIS A 457 1.85 -26.81 9.36
C HIS A 457 1.55 -25.48 10.08
N PRO A 458 1.13 -25.48 11.35
CA PRO A 458 0.78 -24.25 12.09
C PRO A 458 1.90 -23.20 12.14
N GLU A 459 3.16 -23.63 12.06
CA GLU A 459 4.34 -22.78 11.96
C GLU A 459 4.39 -21.93 10.68
N THR A 460 3.72 -22.36 9.60
CA THR A 460 3.62 -21.58 8.35
C THR A 460 2.58 -20.48 8.42
N ASN A 461 1.63 -20.57 9.37
CA ASN A 461 0.51 -19.64 9.57
C ASN A 461 0.96 -18.29 10.17
N THR A 462 1.86 -17.64 9.46
CA THR A 462 2.33 -16.29 9.74
C THR A 462 1.34 -15.25 9.22
N PHE A 463 0.44 -15.62 8.30
CA PHE A 463 -0.57 -14.73 7.72
C PHE A 463 -1.71 -14.38 8.69
N LEU A 464 -2.19 -15.33 9.51
CA LEU A 464 -3.25 -15.06 10.50
C LEU A 464 -2.72 -14.52 11.85
N CYS A 465 -1.41 -14.28 11.97
CA CYS A 465 -0.78 -13.85 13.21
C CYS A 465 -0.91 -12.34 13.49
N ASP A 466 -1.01 -11.48 12.46
CA ASP A 466 -1.14 -10.03 12.64
C ASP A 466 -2.55 -9.54 12.29
N ALA A 467 -3.34 -9.21 13.31
CA ALA A 467 -4.69 -8.66 13.17
C ALA A 467 -4.72 -7.18 12.73
N ARG A 468 -3.55 -6.53 12.56
CA ARG A 468 -3.39 -5.21 11.94
C ARG A 468 -2.92 -5.29 10.49
N ASP A 469 -2.68 -6.48 9.96
CA ASP A 469 -2.35 -6.63 8.54
C ASP A 469 -3.60 -6.38 7.68
N HIS A 470 -3.55 -5.34 6.85
CA HIS A 470 -4.64 -5.05 5.92
C HIS A 470 -4.77 -6.13 4.83
N GLU A 471 -3.73 -6.92 4.54
CA GLU A 471 -3.86 -8.13 3.73
C GLU A 471 -4.79 -9.13 4.42
N ASN A 472 -4.63 -9.32 5.74
CA ASN A 472 -5.46 -10.21 6.54
C ASN A 472 -6.92 -9.73 6.60
N ARG A 473 -7.15 -8.43 6.88
CA ARG A 473 -8.50 -7.85 6.87
C ARG A 473 -9.17 -7.99 5.51
N ALA A 474 -8.50 -7.60 4.43
CA ALA A 474 -9.08 -7.66 3.08
C ALA A 474 -9.30 -9.11 2.60
N PHE A 475 -8.44 -10.04 3.02
CA PHE A 475 -8.65 -11.48 2.82
C PHE A 475 -9.92 -11.96 3.50
N TRP A 476 -10.17 -11.59 4.77
CA TRP A 476 -11.40 -12.00 5.46
C TRP A 476 -12.66 -11.36 4.87
N GLU A 477 -12.61 -10.08 4.47
CA GLU A 477 -13.71 -9.43 3.72
C GLU A 477 -14.00 -10.18 2.41
N LEU A 478 -12.97 -10.59 1.65
CA LEU A 478 -13.13 -11.38 0.42
C LEU A 478 -13.69 -12.79 0.68
N VAL A 479 -13.11 -13.54 1.63
CA VAL A 479 -13.55 -14.91 1.97
C VAL A 479 -14.99 -14.91 2.49
N MET A 480 -15.38 -13.92 3.30
CA MET A 480 -16.75 -13.74 3.78
C MET A 480 -17.72 -13.52 2.62
N THR A 481 -17.44 -12.55 1.73
CA THR A 481 -18.29 -12.27 0.57
C THR A 481 -18.40 -13.49 -0.35
N SER A 482 -17.29 -14.20 -0.60
CA SER A 482 -17.31 -15.42 -1.41
C SER A 482 -18.15 -16.54 -0.80
N ASN A 483 -17.99 -16.80 0.50
CA ASN A 483 -18.80 -17.79 1.19
C ASN A 483 -20.29 -17.42 1.19
N PHE A 484 -20.62 -16.13 1.31
CA PHE A 484 -22.00 -15.65 1.21
C PHE A 484 -22.59 -15.92 -0.18
N CYS A 485 -21.86 -15.57 -1.25
CA CYS A 485 -22.27 -15.86 -2.62
C CYS A 485 -22.48 -17.37 -2.88
N CYS A 486 -21.52 -18.21 -2.49
CA CYS A 486 -21.59 -19.66 -2.69
C CYS A 486 -22.69 -20.34 -1.86
N LYS A 487 -23.03 -19.81 -0.68
CA LYS A 487 -24.19 -20.30 0.10
C LYS A 487 -25.50 -19.89 -0.56
N LEU A 488 -25.59 -18.65 -1.04
CA LEU A 488 -26.80 -18.12 -1.64
C LEU A 488 -27.17 -18.86 -2.94
N SER A 489 -26.18 -19.20 -3.77
CA SER A 489 -26.38 -20.02 -4.98
C SER A 489 -26.73 -21.48 -4.73
N GLN A 490 -26.55 -22.00 -3.49
CA GLN A 490 -27.01 -23.34 -3.10
C GLN A 490 -28.48 -23.39 -2.68
N VAL A 491 -29.07 -22.25 -2.31
CA VAL A 491 -30.44 -22.18 -1.75
C VAL A 491 -31.42 -21.50 -2.71
N LEU A 492 -30.94 -20.51 -3.46
CA LEU A 492 -31.72 -19.83 -4.48
C LEU A 492 -31.28 -20.35 -5.85
N ASP A 493 -32.26 -20.74 -6.69
CA ASP A 493 -32.08 -21.01 -8.11
C ASP A 493 -31.62 -19.73 -8.83
N SER A 494 -30.32 -19.48 -8.72
CA SER A 494 -29.72 -18.19 -9.04
C SER A 494 -29.39 -18.12 -10.52
N PRO A 495 -29.86 -17.10 -11.26
CA PRO A 495 -29.46 -16.92 -12.65
C PRO A 495 -27.96 -16.59 -12.74
N PRO A 496 -27.32 -16.79 -13.91
CA PRO A 496 -25.96 -16.30 -14.13
C PRO A 496 -25.91 -14.76 -14.01
N THR A 497 -24.74 -14.20 -13.71
CA THR A 497 -24.53 -12.74 -13.73
C THR A 497 -24.80 -12.18 -15.12
N SER A 498 -25.58 -11.09 -15.21
CA SER A 498 -25.96 -10.44 -16.46
C SER A 498 -25.49 -8.99 -16.48
N THR A 499 -24.95 -8.55 -17.62
CA THR A 499 -24.54 -7.14 -17.85
C THR A 499 -25.67 -6.29 -18.43
N THR A 500 -26.81 -6.90 -18.80
CA THR A 500 -27.95 -6.23 -19.45
C THR A 500 -29.24 -6.33 -18.66
N GLU A 501 -29.43 -7.41 -17.89
CA GLU A 501 -30.63 -7.67 -17.09
C GLU A 501 -30.33 -7.51 -15.60
N GLY A 502 -31.28 -6.99 -14.81
CA GLY A 502 -31.10 -6.80 -13.36
C GLY A 502 -29.92 -5.88 -13.01
N THR A 503 -29.79 -4.76 -13.71
CA THR A 503 -28.65 -3.82 -13.55
C THR A 503 -29.03 -2.46 -12.96
N LYS A 504 -30.24 -2.27 -12.39
CA LYS A 504 -30.74 -0.97 -11.89
C LYS A 504 -29.79 -0.32 -10.88
N PHE A 505 -29.25 -1.09 -9.94
CA PHE A 505 -28.24 -0.60 -9.00
C PHE A 505 -26.83 -0.57 -9.59
N VAL A 506 -26.40 -1.67 -10.22
CA VAL A 506 -25.01 -1.83 -10.70
C VAL A 506 -24.64 -0.81 -11.78
N SER A 507 -25.55 -0.51 -12.72
CA SER A 507 -25.33 0.49 -13.77
C SER A 507 -25.23 1.91 -13.18
N LYS A 508 -26.14 2.30 -12.27
CA LYS A 508 -26.07 3.59 -11.57
C LYS A 508 -24.79 3.75 -10.75
N CYS A 509 -24.33 2.70 -10.05
CA CYS A 509 -23.02 2.71 -9.38
C CYS A 509 -21.85 2.88 -10.36
N HIS A 510 -21.89 2.20 -11.52
CA HIS A 510 -20.86 2.33 -12.54
C HIS A 510 -20.80 3.74 -13.13
N THR A 511 -21.95 4.31 -13.53
CA THR A 511 -22.09 5.70 -13.98
C THR A 511 -21.61 6.70 -12.92
N LEU A 512 -22.01 6.53 -11.66
CA LEU A 512 -21.51 7.37 -10.56
C LEU A 512 -19.97 7.36 -10.50
N GLU A 513 -19.36 6.18 -10.58
CA GLU A 513 -17.92 6.02 -10.43
C GLU A 513 -17.11 6.51 -11.64
N VAL A 514 -17.55 6.17 -12.85
CA VAL A 514 -16.84 6.47 -14.10
C VAL A 514 -17.04 7.92 -14.54
N ASP A 515 -18.27 8.41 -14.55
CA ASP A 515 -18.59 9.71 -15.16
C ASP A 515 -18.35 10.87 -14.17
N PHE A 516 -18.60 10.64 -12.87
CA PHE A 516 -18.59 11.69 -11.85
C PHE A 516 -17.44 11.58 -10.83
N LEU A 517 -17.26 10.43 -10.17
CA LEU A 517 -16.23 10.34 -9.13
C LEU A 517 -14.80 10.27 -9.71
N ASN A 518 -14.62 9.79 -10.94
CA ASN A 518 -13.32 9.81 -11.62
C ASN A 518 -12.99 11.18 -12.25
N SER A 519 -13.96 12.01 -12.64
CA SER A 519 -13.66 13.38 -13.13
C SER A 519 -13.13 14.26 -12.00
N LEU A 520 -13.73 14.19 -10.79
CA LEU A 520 -13.20 14.86 -9.60
C LEU A 520 -11.72 14.49 -9.28
N LYS A 521 -11.29 13.26 -9.60
CA LYS A 521 -9.90 12.79 -9.46
C LYS A 521 -9.00 13.33 -10.58
N LYS A 522 -9.46 13.27 -11.84
CA LYS A 522 -8.70 13.70 -13.03
C LYS A 522 -8.43 15.20 -13.01
N ASP A 523 -9.41 16.02 -12.66
CA ASP A 523 -9.33 17.49 -12.71
C ASP A 523 -8.58 18.12 -11.52
N LYS A 524 -7.90 17.31 -10.69
CA LYS A 524 -7.18 17.70 -9.46
C LYS A 524 -8.05 18.53 -8.49
N HIS A 525 -9.38 18.33 -8.49
CA HIS A 525 -10.32 19.14 -7.68
C HIS A 525 -10.39 18.74 -6.20
N ILE A 526 -9.93 17.53 -5.86
CA ILE A 526 -9.85 17.06 -4.47
C ILE A 526 -8.45 17.35 -3.93
N ASP A 527 -8.26 18.57 -3.42
CA ASP A 527 -7.05 18.96 -2.68
C ASP A 527 -7.36 19.03 -1.18
N LEU A 528 -6.77 18.10 -0.42
CA LEU A 528 -6.90 17.96 1.02
C LEU A 528 -5.55 18.15 1.74
N ARG A 529 -4.51 18.59 1.01
CA ARG A 529 -3.12 18.66 1.53
C ARG A 529 -2.96 19.55 2.76
N ASP A 530 -3.78 20.59 2.89
CA ASP A 530 -3.87 21.43 4.10
C ASP A 530 -4.19 20.67 5.41
N PHE A 531 -4.73 19.45 5.30
CA PHE A 531 -5.15 18.59 6.40
C PHE A 531 -4.42 17.23 6.44
N CYS A 532 -3.95 16.71 5.30
CA CYS A 532 -3.36 15.37 5.18
C CYS A 532 -1.99 15.31 4.48
N GLY A 533 -1.29 16.44 4.28
CA GLY A 533 0.04 16.50 3.68
C GLY A 533 1.13 16.98 4.66
N PRO A 534 2.02 16.12 5.19
CA PRO A 534 2.06 14.65 5.05
C PRO A 534 0.93 13.94 5.82
N ILE A 535 0.70 12.65 5.53
CA ILE A 535 -0.42 11.85 6.09
C ILE A 535 -0.39 11.79 7.63
N SER A 536 0.78 11.87 8.26
CA SER A 536 0.91 11.91 9.72
C SER A 536 0.28 13.13 10.38
N VAL A 537 0.09 14.24 9.63
CA VAL A 537 -0.63 15.44 10.10
C VAL A 537 -2.06 15.13 10.53
N LEU A 538 -2.68 14.07 9.98
CA LEU A 538 -4.00 13.60 10.40
C LEU A 538 -4.07 13.29 11.90
N LEU A 539 -2.97 12.93 12.56
CA LEU A 539 -2.91 12.67 14.01
C LEU A 539 -2.96 13.94 14.87
N ARG A 540 -2.84 15.14 14.30
CA ARG A 540 -2.90 16.40 15.05
C ARG A 540 -4.34 16.78 15.35
N SER A 541 -4.54 17.51 16.44
CA SER A 541 -5.88 17.90 16.91
C SER A 541 -6.67 18.63 15.81
N GLY A 542 -7.90 18.17 15.57
CA GLY A 542 -8.80 18.70 14.54
C GLY A 542 -8.44 18.40 13.07
N MET A 543 -7.27 17.83 12.75
CA MET A 543 -6.85 17.67 11.34
C MET A 543 -7.60 16.56 10.60
N ALA A 544 -7.84 15.41 11.24
CA ALA A 544 -8.67 14.36 10.65
C ALA A 544 -10.13 14.81 10.41
N GLU A 545 -10.74 15.46 11.40
CA GLU A 545 -12.10 16.02 11.28
C GLU A 545 -12.17 17.12 10.21
N GLY A 546 -11.18 18.02 10.17
CA GLY A 546 -11.07 19.07 9.15
C GLY A 546 -10.87 18.50 7.75
N CYS A 547 -10.09 17.42 7.61
CA CYS A 547 -9.89 16.71 6.34
C CYS A 547 -11.22 16.16 5.80
N LEU A 548 -11.99 15.46 6.64
CA LEU A 548 -13.28 14.88 6.27
C LEU A 548 -14.33 15.96 5.98
N LYS A 549 -14.39 17.04 6.79
CA LYS A 549 -15.24 18.22 6.50
C LYS A 549 -14.89 18.84 5.16
N ARG A 550 -13.60 19.07 4.88
CA ARG A 550 -13.18 19.67 3.61
C ARG A 550 -13.49 18.77 2.42
N LEU A 551 -13.37 17.44 2.58
CA LEU A 551 -13.80 16.48 1.57
C LEU A 551 -15.30 16.59 1.30
N ASP A 552 -16.14 16.56 2.35
CA ASP A 552 -17.59 16.69 2.19
C ASP A 552 -17.97 18.04 1.55
N THR A 553 -17.31 19.14 1.92
CA THR A 553 -17.48 20.45 1.27
C THR A 553 -17.13 20.40 -0.21
N LEU A 554 -15.93 19.92 -0.58
CA LEU A 554 -15.48 19.87 -1.98
C LEU A 554 -16.38 19.03 -2.89
N VAL A 555 -16.88 17.90 -2.36
CA VAL A 555 -17.82 17.04 -3.12
C VAL A 555 -19.20 17.70 -3.19
N THR A 556 -19.68 18.33 -2.10
CA THR A 556 -20.99 19.02 -2.10
C THR A 556 -21.00 20.25 -3.01
N GLU A 557 -19.93 21.06 -3.02
CA GLU A 557 -19.77 22.22 -3.92
C GLU A 557 -19.83 21.84 -5.41
N ARG A 558 -19.44 20.59 -5.75
CA ARG A 558 -19.37 20.09 -7.13
C ARG A 558 -20.56 19.24 -7.55
N MET A 559 -21.07 18.42 -6.63
CA MET A 559 -22.03 17.35 -6.90
C MET A 559 -23.37 17.57 -6.21
N GLY A 560 -23.53 18.67 -5.46
CA GLY A 560 -24.75 19.00 -4.71
C GLY A 560 -24.93 18.25 -3.38
N THR A 561 -24.14 17.20 -3.12
CA THR A 561 -24.23 16.38 -1.90
C THR A 561 -22.91 15.67 -1.59
N THR A 562 -22.80 15.00 -0.44
CA THR A 562 -21.59 14.27 0.00
C THR A 562 -21.43 12.94 -0.76
N ILE A 563 -20.26 12.28 -0.62
CA ILE A 563 -20.05 10.94 -1.20
C ILE A 563 -21.13 9.96 -0.72
N ARG A 564 -21.50 10.01 0.57
CA ARG A 564 -22.60 9.19 1.10
C ARG A 564 -23.93 9.54 0.45
N GLY A 565 -24.24 10.83 0.31
CA GLY A 565 -25.44 11.30 -0.36
C GLY A 565 -25.58 10.73 -1.77
N LEU A 566 -24.52 10.78 -2.58
CA LEU A 566 -24.51 10.25 -3.95
C LEU A 566 -24.84 8.76 -4.01
N TYR A 567 -24.27 7.94 -3.11
CA TYR A 567 -24.59 6.52 -3.05
C TYR A 567 -25.97 6.23 -2.42
N ASP A 568 -26.43 7.02 -1.45
CA ASP A 568 -27.81 6.92 -0.91
C ASP A 568 -28.86 7.32 -1.97
N ASP A 569 -28.54 8.24 -2.88
CA ASP A 569 -29.42 8.63 -3.99
C ASP A 569 -29.45 7.53 -5.08
N VAL A 570 -28.29 6.98 -5.47
CA VAL A 570 -28.21 5.76 -6.32
C VAL A 570 -29.05 4.61 -5.73
N LEU A 571 -29.01 4.42 -4.41
CA LEU A 571 -29.80 3.40 -3.72
C LEU A 571 -31.32 3.66 -3.81
N LYS A 572 -31.77 4.88 -3.50
CA LYS A 572 -33.19 5.25 -3.59
C LYS A 572 -33.72 5.08 -5.02
N ASP A 573 -32.97 5.57 -6.00
CA ASP A 573 -33.32 5.49 -7.40
C ASP A 573 -33.39 4.05 -7.89
N ALA A 574 -32.42 3.19 -7.51
CA ALA A 574 -32.45 1.77 -7.88
C ALA A 574 -33.66 1.05 -7.28
N ILE A 575 -34.00 1.33 -6.01
CA ILE A 575 -35.20 0.77 -5.35
C ILE A 575 -36.48 1.25 -6.04
N ALA A 576 -36.57 2.54 -6.40
CA ALA A 576 -37.73 3.12 -7.08
C ALA A 576 -37.90 2.54 -8.50
N ASP A 577 -36.82 2.50 -9.28
CA ASP A 577 -36.81 1.95 -10.65
C ASP A 577 -37.12 0.44 -10.67
N LEU A 578 -36.62 -0.32 -9.70
CA LEU A 578 -36.94 -1.74 -9.55
C LEU A 578 -38.42 -1.93 -9.17
N SER A 579 -38.90 -1.20 -8.17
CA SER A 579 -40.30 -1.29 -7.72
C SER A 579 -41.29 -0.94 -8.84
N LYS A 580 -41.01 0.12 -9.59
CA LYS A 580 -41.80 0.53 -10.76
C LYS A 580 -41.78 -0.53 -11.86
N TYR A 581 -40.59 -1.04 -12.20
CA TYR A 581 -40.45 -2.07 -13.23
C TYR A 581 -41.18 -3.36 -12.86
N CYS A 582 -41.16 -3.76 -11.59
CA CYS A 582 -41.95 -4.89 -11.09
C CYS A 582 -43.46 -4.66 -11.25
N GLN A 583 -43.97 -3.49 -10.86
CA GLN A 583 -45.40 -3.15 -11.01
C GLN A 583 -45.85 -3.12 -12.48
N GLU A 584 -45.03 -2.55 -13.37
CA GLU A 584 -45.29 -2.53 -14.82
C GLU A 584 -45.31 -3.95 -15.40
N PHE A 585 -44.41 -4.83 -14.95
CA PHE A 585 -44.33 -6.22 -15.40
C PHE A 585 -45.51 -7.06 -14.88
N GLU A 586 -45.89 -6.91 -13.61
CA GLU A 586 -47.07 -7.56 -13.02
C GLU A 586 -48.37 -7.14 -13.74
N ALA A 587 -48.52 -5.85 -14.07
CA ALA A 587 -49.68 -5.35 -14.82
C ALA A 587 -49.73 -5.89 -16.27
N ALA A 588 -48.57 -5.99 -16.94
CA ALA A 588 -48.47 -6.56 -18.28
C ALA A 588 -48.81 -8.06 -18.30
N GLU A 589 -48.30 -8.85 -17.33
CA GLU A 589 -48.65 -10.26 -17.17
C GLU A 589 -50.13 -10.46 -16.85
N ALA A 590 -50.71 -9.65 -15.95
CA ALA A 590 -52.14 -9.70 -15.64
C ALA A 590 -53.01 -9.43 -16.88
N THR A 591 -52.64 -8.45 -17.71
CA THR A 591 -53.32 -8.15 -18.98
C THR A 591 -53.18 -9.30 -19.97
N SER A 592 -51.98 -9.86 -20.14
CA SER A 592 -51.75 -11.00 -21.04
C SER A 592 -52.51 -12.26 -20.63
N ARG A 593 -52.80 -12.45 -19.33
CA ARG A 593 -53.63 -13.54 -18.82
C ARG A 593 -55.13 -13.31 -19.06
N GLN A 594 -55.59 -12.06 -19.08
CA GLN A 594 -56.98 -11.72 -19.43
C GLN A 594 -57.25 -11.96 -20.93
N ASP A 595 -56.34 -11.53 -21.81
CA ASP A 595 -56.44 -11.76 -23.27
C ASP A 595 -56.35 -13.23 -23.70
N LYS A 596 -55.92 -14.13 -22.80
CA LYS A 596 -55.77 -15.58 -23.06
C LYS A 596 -56.95 -16.45 -22.57
N SER A 597 -58.01 -15.86 -22.01
CA SER A 597 -59.26 -16.60 -21.72
C SER A 597 -60.14 -16.73 -22.97
N PRO A 598 -60.79 -17.89 -23.20
CA PRO A 598 -61.29 -18.25 -24.53
C PRO A 598 -62.62 -17.56 -24.88
N ALA A 599 -62.59 -16.70 -25.89
CA ALA A 599 -63.79 -16.38 -26.68
C ALA A 599 -64.27 -17.64 -27.41
N SER A 600 -65.58 -17.86 -27.44
CA SER A 600 -66.20 -19.09 -27.97
C SER A 600 -65.91 -19.33 -29.45
N ALA A 601 -65.58 -20.57 -29.80
CA ALA A 601 -65.46 -21.02 -31.18
C ALA A 601 -66.78 -20.88 -31.96
N PRO A 602 -66.70 -20.74 -33.30
CA PRO A 602 -67.43 -21.69 -34.12
C PRO A 602 -66.62 -22.32 -35.27
N ALA A 603 -66.82 -23.64 -35.41
CA ALA A 603 -66.87 -24.46 -36.62
C ALA A 603 -65.80 -24.33 -37.74
N LEU A 604 -65.04 -25.43 -37.87
CA LEU A 604 -64.47 -26.04 -39.09
C LEU A 604 -65.01 -25.57 -40.47
N VAL A 605 -64.08 -25.29 -41.40
CA VAL A 605 -64.13 -25.73 -42.82
C VAL A 605 -62.71 -26.15 -43.28
N THR A 606 -62.60 -27.06 -44.25
CA THR A 606 -61.42 -27.90 -44.52
C THR A 606 -60.59 -27.53 -45.78
N GLY A 607 -59.29 -27.24 -45.59
CA GLY A 607 -58.15 -27.45 -46.53
C GLY A 607 -58.19 -26.79 -47.94
N PRO A 608 -57.19 -27.05 -48.82
CA PRO A 608 -55.86 -27.64 -48.60
C PRO A 608 -54.68 -26.71 -49.04
N LYS A 609 -53.44 -27.25 -49.04
CA LYS A 609 -52.17 -26.55 -49.37
C LYS A 609 -52.02 -26.20 -50.86
N GLU A 610 -51.36 -25.07 -51.16
CA GLU A 610 -50.27 -25.05 -52.17
C GLU A 610 -49.32 -23.83 -52.09
N LYS A 611 -48.18 -23.91 -52.79
CA LYS A 611 -47.12 -22.87 -52.85
C LYS A 611 -47.22 -22.10 -54.17
N ALA A 612 -46.97 -20.78 -54.15
CA ALA A 612 -46.14 -20.09 -55.17
C ALA A 612 -45.90 -18.60 -54.86
N SER A 613 -44.65 -18.19 -55.09
CA SER A 613 -44.14 -16.85 -55.47
C SER A 613 -45.14 -15.89 -56.19
N ASN A 614 -45.03 -14.56 -56.18
CA ASN A 614 -43.84 -13.72 -56.43
C ASN A 614 -44.23 -12.20 -56.52
N ILE A 615 -43.24 -11.28 -56.57
CA ILE A 615 -43.30 -9.91 -57.20
C ILE A 615 -44.20 -8.84 -56.52
N SER A 616 -43.82 -7.56 -56.34
CA SER A 616 -42.52 -6.87 -56.44
C SER A 616 -42.50 -5.51 -55.73
N ASN A 617 -41.37 -5.24 -55.07
CA ASN A 617 -40.58 -3.99 -55.07
C ASN A 617 -41.04 -2.77 -55.90
N THR A 618 -40.88 -1.59 -55.30
CA THR A 618 -40.25 -0.38 -55.89
C THR A 618 -39.73 0.51 -54.73
N THR A 619 -38.40 0.63 -54.52
CA THR A 619 -37.52 1.78 -54.92
C THR A 619 -37.89 3.15 -54.34
N LYS A 620 -37.01 4.11 -54.01
CA LYS A 620 -35.53 4.30 -53.98
C LYS A 620 -35.28 5.63 -53.20
N ALA A 621 -34.09 6.06 -52.78
CA ALA A 621 -32.82 5.45 -52.29
C ALA A 621 -31.76 6.57 -52.24
N SER A 622 -30.81 6.57 -51.29
CA SER A 622 -29.45 7.15 -51.50
C SER A 622 -28.42 6.76 -50.45
N MET A 623 -27.19 6.62 -50.93
CA MET A 623 -25.92 6.38 -50.23
C MET A 623 -24.95 7.49 -50.72
N PRO A 624 -23.85 7.82 -50.01
CA PRO A 624 -22.66 6.97 -50.10
C PRO A 624 -21.90 6.76 -48.78
N ARG A 625 -21.31 5.57 -48.67
CA ARG A 625 -20.35 5.19 -47.63
C ARG A 625 -19.01 4.91 -48.29
N GLU A 626 -18.02 5.75 -48.04
CA GLU A 626 -16.65 5.43 -48.42
C GLU A 626 -16.03 4.39 -47.48
N LYS A 627 -15.04 3.66 -48.00
CA LYS A 627 -14.42 2.51 -47.36
C LYS A 627 -13.34 2.97 -46.40
N ASN A 628 -13.19 2.27 -45.27
CA ASN A 628 -11.82 1.92 -44.88
C ASN A 628 -11.74 0.61 -44.08
N SER A 629 -10.65 -0.10 -44.36
CA SER A 629 -10.31 -1.44 -43.88
C SER A 629 -10.11 -1.49 -42.36
N LYS A 630 -10.68 -2.51 -41.72
CA LYS A 630 -10.06 -3.15 -40.55
C LYS A 630 -9.95 -4.65 -40.84
N GLN A 631 -8.74 -5.19 -40.72
CA GLN A 631 -8.51 -6.62 -40.84
C GLN A 631 -9.03 -7.34 -39.59
N ASP A 632 -9.75 -8.41 -39.83
CA ASP A 632 -10.22 -9.34 -38.82
C ASP A 632 -9.04 -10.21 -38.34
N LEU A 633 -8.82 -10.26 -37.01
CA LEU A 633 -7.87 -11.17 -36.38
C LEU A 633 -8.66 -12.07 -35.43
N SER A 634 -9.05 -13.22 -35.97
CA SER A 634 -9.78 -14.26 -35.26
C SER A 634 -8.95 -14.82 -34.09
N GLU A 635 -9.39 -14.56 -32.86
CA GLU A 635 -8.85 -15.26 -31.68
C GLU A 635 -9.19 -16.75 -31.76
N THR A 636 -8.17 -17.59 -31.88
CA THR A 636 -8.32 -19.04 -31.77
C THR A 636 -8.21 -19.42 -30.29
N PRO A 637 -9.21 -20.12 -29.70
CA PRO A 637 -9.18 -20.40 -28.26
C PRO A 637 -8.04 -21.34 -27.89
N MET A 638 -7.08 -20.84 -27.10
CA MET A 638 -5.99 -21.63 -26.52
C MET A 638 -6.55 -22.63 -25.51
N ARG A 639 -6.56 -23.90 -25.89
CA ARG A 639 -6.98 -25.03 -25.05
C ARG A 639 -5.90 -25.34 -24.02
N TYR A 640 -6.03 -24.80 -22.81
CA TYR A 640 -5.11 -25.06 -21.70
C TYR A 640 -5.28 -26.47 -21.10
N PRO A 641 -4.21 -27.04 -20.51
CA PRO A 641 -4.23 -28.43 -20.04
C PRO A 641 -5.04 -28.60 -18.75
N SER A 642 -5.72 -29.74 -18.63
CA SER A 642 -6.46 -30.15 -17.43
C SER A 642 -5.54 -30.24 -16.19
N PRO A 643 -6.05 -29.95 -14.97
CA PRO A 643 -5.29 -30.12 -13.74
C PRO A 643 -4.92 -31.60 -13.48
N PRO A 644 -3.86 -31.87 -12.69
CA PRO A 644 -3.41 -33.24 -12.40
C PRO A 644 -4.47 -34.01 -11.61
N SER A 645 -4.80 -35.21 -12.11
CA SER A 645 -5.76 -36.13 -11.49
C SER A 645 -5.25 -36.69 -10.15
N PRO A 646 -6.10 -36.86 -9.12
CA PRO A 646 -5.68 -37.27 -7.76
C PRO A 646 -5.35 -38.77 -7.68
N ALA A 647 -4.25 -39.19 -8.30
CA ALA A 647 -3.83 -40.59 -8.35
C ALA A 647 -2.30 -40.78 -8.33
N ARG A 648 -1.60 -40.20 -7.33
CA ARG A 648 -0.30 -40.70 -6.87
C ARG A 648 -0.23 -40.67 -5.34
N ALA A 649 -0.56 -41.82 -4.76
CA ALA A 649 -0.60 -42.00 -3.32
C ALA A 649 0.79 -41.89 -2.68
N PHE A 650 0.83 -41.32 -1.48
CA PHE A 650 1.97 -41.44 -0.56
C PHE A 650 2.25 -42.92 -0.26
N PRO A 651 3.50 -43.40 -0.33
CA PRO A 651 3.84 -44.75 0.09
C PRO A 651 3.72 -44.88 1.62
N ARG A 652 2.57 -45.40 2.06
CA ARG A 652 2.23 -45.70 3.46
C ARG A 652 3.18 -46.76 4.02
N LYS A 653 4.25 -46.35 4.71
CA LYS A 653 5.03 -47.27 5.55
C LYS A 653 4.20 -47.62 6.79
N GLN A 654 3.87 -48.90 6.94
CA GLN A 654 3.39 -49.45 8.20
C GLN A 654 4.50 -49.29 9.26
N ILE A 655 4.15 -48.72 10.41
CA ILE A 655 4.92 -48.90 11.65
C ILE A 655 4.00 -49.68 12.58
N GLN A 656 4.48 -50.85 13.00
CA GLN A 656 3.76 -51.71 13.94
C GLN A 656 3.73 -51.07 15.32
N GLU A 657 2.64 -51.29 16.04
CA GLU A 657 2.53 -50.98 17.47
C GLU A 657 3.58 -51.75 18.27
N ASN A 658 4.03 -51.12 19.37
CA ASN A 658 4.45 -51.86 20.55
C ASN A 658 4.05 -51.05 21.78
N GLU A 659 3.01 -51.49 22.47
CA GLU A 659 2.59 -50.92 23.74
C GLU A 659 3.65 -51.14 24.82
N LYS A 660 3.96 -50.12 25.63
CA LYS A 660 4.27 -50.32 27.05
C LYS A 660 3.57 -49.29 27.94
N THR A 661 2.82 -49.84 28.89
CA THR A 661 1.73 -49.21 29.65
C THR A 661 2.14 -48.38 30.87
N LYS A 662 1.18 -47.58 31.40
CA LYS A 662 1.01 -47.09 32.80
C LYS A 662 1.91 -45.88 33.22
N LYS A 663 1.48 -44.93 34.07
CA LYS A 663 0.32 -44.85 35.00
C LYS A 663 -0.07 -43.39 35.36
N LYS A 664 -1.32 -43.14 35.78
CA LYS A 664 -1.83 -41.88 36.37
C LYS A 664 -1.47 -41.72 37.87
N LYS A 665 -1.34 -40.47 38.36
CA LYS A 665 -1.83 -39.92 39.66
C LYS A 665 -1.57 -38.40 39.70
N THR A 666 -2.56 -37.49 39.75
CA THR A 666 -3.43 -37.01 40.86
C THR A 666 -2.84 -35.83 41.67
N ARG A 667 -3.52 -34.66 41.55
CA ARG A 667 -3.76 -33.48 42.44
C ARG A 667 -3.43 -33.59 43.97
N PRO A 668 -3.54 -32.52 44.83
CA PRO A 668 -3.78 -31.06 44.62
C PRO A 668 -2.98 -30.10 45.59
N ILE A 669 -3.48 -28.84 45.77
CA ILE A 669 -3.26 -27.86 46.90
C ILE A 669 -2.01 -26.95 46.73
N SER A 670 -2.00 -25.60 46.77
CA SER A 670 -2.86 -24.45 47.20
C SER A 670 -2.37 -23.75 48.49
N LEU A 671 -2.58 -22.42 48.59
CA LEU A 671 -2.34 -21.53 49.75
C LEU A 671 -0.83 -21.23 50.03
N THR A 672 -0.35 -20.09 50.58
CA THR A 672 -0.94 -18.80 51.04
C THR A 672 0.20 -17.76 51.24
N THR A 673 -0.09 -16.46 51.05
CA THR A 673 0.15 -15.27 51.94
C THR A 673 1.43 -15.26 52.85
N SER A 674 2.14 -14.16 53.20
CA SER A 674 1.73 -12.76 53.51
C SER A 674 2.95 -11.87 53.86
N HIS A 675 2.79 -10.53 53.85
CA HIS A 675 3.47 -9.54 54.74
C HIS A 675 5.01 -9.40 54.68
N SER A 676 5.69 -8.34 55.15
CA SER A 676 5.40 -6.90 55.42
C SER A 676 6.77 -6.20 55.58
N ALA A 677 7.02 -5.03 54.96
CA ALA A 677 6.97 -3.67 55.54
C ALA A 677 8.24 -3.19 56.31
N GLU A 678 8.31 -1.86 56.51
CA GLU A 678 9.33 -1.03 57.21
C GLU A 678 10.64 -0.77 56.43
N LYS A 679 11.02 0.46 56.02
CA LYS A 679 11.18 1.81 56.65
C LYS A 679 12.43 1.98 57.53
N SER A 680 13.28 2.95 57.17
CA SER A 680 13.98 3.83 58.13
C SER A 680 14.53 5.12 57.50
N GLN A 681 14.76 6.10 58.37
CA GLN A 681 15.09 7.52 58.15
C GLN A 681 16.11 7.92 59.25
N VAL A 682 16.93 8.97 59.18
CA VAL A 682 17.16 10.07 58.20
C VAL A 682 18.60 10.59 58.45
N ASP A 683 19.24 11.33 57.53
CA ASP A 683 20.01 12.52 57.97
C ASP A 683 20.40 13.54 56.88
N GLU A 684 20.71 14.76 57.32
CA GLU A 684 20.74 16.01 56.54
C GLU A 684 22.03 16.82 56.80
N THR A 685 22.65 17.43 55.77
CA THR A 685 23.42 18.70 55.83
C THR A 685 23.97 19.12 54.45
N SER A 686 24.25 20.41 54.26
CA SER A 686 24.77 21.05 53.01
C SER A 686 25.94 22.01 53.38
N PRO A 687 26.54 22.83 52.47
CA PRO A 687 26.66 22.80 51.00
C PRO A 687 28.14 22.96 50.50
N THR A 688 28.42 22.93 49.18
CA THR A 688 29.38 23.81 48.43
C THR A 688 29.70 23.31 47.00
N SER A 689 29.30 24.10 46.00
CA SER A 689 29.98 24.51 44.73
C SER A 689 30.69 23.48 43.78
N PRO A 690 30.91 23.82 42.48
CA PRO A 690 30.75 22.84 41.40
C PRO A 690 32.05 22.13 40.98
N SER A 691 32.00 20.80 40.84
CA SER A 691 33.09 20.02 40.23
C SER A 691 32.72 19.48 38.85
N THR A 692 33.57 19.84 37.90
CA THR A 692 33.79 19.28 36.56
C THR A 692 33.33 17.83 36.37
N ALA A 693 32.54 17.57 35.33
CA ALA A 693 32.14 16.22 34.94
C ALA A 693 33.32 15.45 34.31
N SER A 694 33.74 14.36 34.97
CA SER A 694 34.67 13.37 34.42
C SER A 694 34.04 12.55 33.29
N PRO A 695 34.84 11.88 32.42
CA PRO A 695 34.33 10.90 31.47
C PRO A 695 33.70 9.73 32.22
N MET A 696 32.54 9.23 31.77
CA MET A 696 31.92 8.06 32.41
C MET A 696 32.77 6.80 32.19
N ASP A 697 33.09 6.11 33.29
CA ASP A 697 33.68 4.77 33.26
C ASP A 697 32.74 3.81 32.52
N CYS A 698 33.28 3.05 31.56
CA CYS A 698 32.52 2.01 30.87
C CYS A 698 32.60 0.71 31.69
N PRO A 699 31.47 0.13 32.12
CA PRO A 699 31.49 -1.08 32.96
C PRO A 699 32.05 -2.28 32.17
N MET A 700 33.10 -2.90 32.71
CA MET A 700 33.74 -4.08 32.13
C MET A 700 33.07 -5.36 32.67
N PHE A 701 32.41 -6.11 31.80
CA PHE A 701 31.67 -7.32 32.16
C PHE A 701 32.55 -8.57 32.10
N ARG A 702 32.59 -9.33 33.19
CA ARG A 702 33.13 -10.69 33.22
C ARG A 702 32.07 -11.69 32.77
N VAL A 703 32.32 -12.41 31.68
CA VAL A 703 31.35 -13.31 31.05
C VAL A 703 31.97 -14.66 30.68
N LYS A 704 31.13 -15.65 30.31
CA LYS A 704 31.62 -16.95 29.83
C LYS A 704 32.42 -16.81 28.52
N PRO A 705 33.38 -17.72 28.22
CA PRO A 705 34.17 -17.68 26.99
C PRO A 705 33.34 -17.51 25.71
N CYS A 706 32.26 -18.28 25.55
CA CYS A 706 31.38 -18.20 24.39
C CYS A 706 30.61 -16.86 24.28
N THR A 707 30.32 -16.21 25.41
CA THR A 707 29.68 -14.88 25.47
C THR A 707 30.68 -13.80 25.07
N ALA A 708 31.93 -13.88 25.57
CA ALA A 708 33.02 -12.98 25.17
C ALA A 708 33.34 -13.10 23.67
N GLU A 709 33.55 -14.33 23.16
CA GLU A 709 33.79 -14.61 21.74
C GLU A 709 32.67 -14.08 20.85
N PHE A 710 31.41 -14.24 21.28
CA PHE A 710 30.26 -13.70 20.56
C PHE A 710 30.32 -12.16 20.45
N PHE A 711 30.54 -11.45 21.56
CA PHE A 711 30.60 -10.00 21.54
C PHE A 711 31.87 -9.46 20.84
N TRP A 712 33.02 -10.08 21.00
CA TRP A 712 34.23 -9.73 20.24
C TRP A 712 34.03 -9.92 18.73
N SER A 713 33.35 -10.98 18.29
CA SER A 713 32.97 -11.18 16.88
C SER A 713 31.97 -10.11 16.39
N LEU A 714 31.00 -9.73 17.25
CA LEU A 714 29.99 -8.73 16.93
C LEU A 714 30.54 -7.30 16.82
N PHE A 715 31.42 -6.90 17.73
CA PHE A 715 32.05 -5.57 17.72
C PHE A 715 33.25 -5.50 16.78
N GLY A 716 33.91 -6.63 16.51
CA GLY A 716 35.08 -6.82 15.66
C GLY A 716 35.09 -6.04 14.35
N LYS A 717 36.19 -5.33 14.08
CA LYS A 717 36.42 -4.55 12.84
C LYS A 717 36.85 -5.38 11.61
N ALA A 718 36.82 -6.71 11.67
CA ALA A 718 37.24 -7.58 10.58
C ALA A 718 36.36 -7.44 9.31
N ARG A 719 37.00 -7.49 8.13
CA ARG A 719 36.39 -7.18 6.82
C ARG A 719 35.34 -8.21 6.36
N ALA A 720 35.32 -9.39 6.97
CA ALA A 720 34.29 -10.41 6.85
C ALA A 720 33.87 -10.84 8.26
N ARG A 721 32.76 -10.27 8.76
CA ARG A 721 32.15 -10.71 10.02
C ARG A 721 31.44 -12.04 9.77
N SER A 722 31.75 -13.05 10.58
CA SER A 722 31.15 -14.38 10.48
C SER A 722 29.64 -14.36 10.71
N THR A 723 28.93 -15.27 10.05
CA THR A 723 27.52 -15.53 10.29
C THR A 723 27.30 -15.97 11.74
N MET A 724 26.56 -15.16 12.51
CA MET A 724 26.27 -15.42 13.92
C MET A 724 24.83 -15.88 14.13
N SER A 725 24.60 -16.80 15.06
CA SER A 725 23.25 -17.29 15.39
C SER A 725 22.50 -16.27 16.27
N TRP A 726 21.21 -16.04 15.97
CA TRP A 726 20.32 -15.24 16.82
C TRP A 726 20.09 -15.88 18.18
N LYS A 727 20.07 -17.22 18.27
CA LYS A 727 19.99 -17.92 19.57
C LYS A 727 21.25 -17.70 20.41
N SER A 728 22.42 -17.59 19.77
CA SER A 728 23.67 -17.26 20.47
C SER A 728 23.65 -15.83 20.99
N PHE A 729 23.05 -14.89 20.26
CA PHE A 729 22.83 -13.53 20.75
C PHE A 729 21.87 -13.50 21.95
N GLU A 730 20.72 -14.20 21.88
CA GLU A 730 19.79 -14.29 23.01
C GLU A 730 20.44 -14.91 24.25
N ALA A 731 21.24 -15.97 24.08
CA ALA A 731 21.99 -16.59 25.16
C ALA A 731 23.06 -15.64 25.74
N ALA A 732 23.81 -14.91 24.91
CA ALA A 732 24.83 -13.96 25.35
C ALA A 732 24.24 -12.78 26.13
N MET A 733 23.07 -12.27 25.72
CA MET A 733 22.33 -11.25 26.48
C MET A 733 21.79 -11.79 27.81
N ALA A 734 21.28 -13.03 27.83
CA ALA A 734 20.81 -13.67 29.06
C ALA A 734 21.96 -13.98 30.04
N ASP A 735 23.17 -14.29 29.54
CA ASP A 735 24.38 -14.50 30.34
C ASP A 735 24.85 -13.22 31.05
N LEU A 736 24.53 -12.05 30.47
CA LEU A 736 24.69 -10.72 31.08
C LEU A 736 23.54 -10.35 32.05
N GLY A 737 22.60 -11.26 32.31
CA GLY A 737 21.46 -11.06 33.21
C GLY A 737 20.24 -10.38 32.58
N PHE A 738 20.21 -10.12 31.26
CA PHE A 738 19.04 -9.52 30.62
C PHE A 738 17.88 -10.51 30.52
N SER A 739 16.68 -10.05 30.88
CA SER A 739 15.44 -10.77 30.61
C SER A 739 15.07 -10.68 29.13
N VAL A 740 15.07 -11.83 28.45
CA VAL A 740 14.75 -11.97 27.02
C VAL A 740 13.24 -12.16 26.84
N MET A 741 12.51 -11.05 26.75
CA MET A 741 11.06 -11.05 26.59
C MET A 741 10.66 -11.11 25.11
N ARG A 742 10.20 -12.29 24.66
CA ARG A 742 9.55 -12.43 23.36
C ARG A 742 8.09 -12.00 23.45
N ASN A 743 7.73 -10.94 22.74
CA ASN A 743 6.33 -10.51 22.64
C ASN A 743 5.48 -11.61 21.99
N LYS A 744 4.39 -12.01 22.63
CA LYS A 744 3.46 -13.03 22.10
C LYS A 744 2.86 -12.54 20.78
N GLY A 745 3.38 -13.05 19.67
CA GLY A 745 2.92 -12.73 18.31
C GLY A 745 3.77 -11.76 17.49
N GLY A 746 5.03 -11.49 17.85
CA GLY A 746 5.89 -10.59 17.05
C GLY A 746 7.36 -10.99 16.99
N SER A 747 8.03 -10.67 15.88
CA SER A 747 9.47 -10.89 15.68
C SER A 747 10.37 -9.91 16.45
N SER A 748 9.80 -9.00 17.26
CA SER A 748 10.57 -8.09 18.10
C SER A 748 10.80 -8.70 19.49
N VAL A 749 12.06 -8.90 19.85
CA VAL A 749 12.49 -9.43 21.13
C VAL A 749 12.98 -8.26 21.99
N ALA A 750 12.36 -8.07 23.15
CA ALA A 750 12.77 -7.07 24.12
C ALA A 750 13.81 -7.68 25.07
N PHE A 751 14.97 -7.03 25.15
CA PHE A 751 16.01 -7.33 26.12
C PHE A 751 15.92 -6.29 27.22
N VAL A 752 15.44 -6.71 28.38
CA VAL A 752 15.25 -5.87 29.57
C VAL A 752 16.45 -6.09 30.50
N PRO A 753 17.24 -5.06 30.86
CA PRO A 753 18.36 -5.21 31.78
C PRO A 753 17.90 -5.66 33.17
N PRO A 754 18.76 -6.33 33.95
CA PRO A 754 18.46 -6.69 35.33
C PRO A 754 18.41 -5.43 36.22
N ASP A 755 17.70 -5.52 37.35
CA ASP A 755 17.59 -4.42 38.34
C ASP A 755 18.96 -4.01 38.93
N THR A 756 20.00 -4.83 38.74
CA THR A 756 21.40 -4.55 39.11
C THR A 756 22.13 -3.62 38.13
N MET A 757 21.52 -3.23 37.01
CA MET A 757 22.07 -2.31 35.99
C MET A 757 21.05 -1.20 35.63
N PRO A 758 20.57 -0.39 36.61
CA PRO A 758 19.44 0.53 36.44
C PRO A 758 19.70 1.67 35.44
N GLU A 759 20.96 1.99 35.15
CA GLU A 759 21.37 2.96 34.13
C GLU A 759 21.13 2.49 32.68
N LEU A 760 21.00 1.17 32.45
CA LEU A 760 20.76 0.60 31.13
C LEU A 760 19.25 0.63 30.81
N ARG A 761 18.90 0.93 29.55
CA ARG A 761 17.49 1.01 29.10
C ARG A 761 17.08 -0.24 28.31
N PRO A 762 15.84 -0.76 28.45
CA PRO A 762 15.37 -1.88 27.63
C PRO A 762 15.52 -1.63 26.13
N ILE A 763 16.00 -2.63 25.37
CA ILE A 763 16.14 -2.54 23.91
C ILE A 763 15.31 -3.62 23.21
N SER A 764 14.45 -3.18 22.28
CA SER A 764 13.66 -4.09 21.43
C SER A 764 14.33 -4.28 20.07
N ILE A 765 14.69 -5.51 19.73
CA ILE A 765 15.45 -5.84 18.51
C ILE A 765 14.66 -6.88 17.71
N HIS A 766 14.46 -6.59 16.41
CA HIS A 766 13.81 -7.54 15.51
C HIS A 766 14.74 -8.72 15.25
N ALA A 767 14.29 -9.92 15.65
CA ALA A 767 14.92 -11.18 15.32
C ALA A 767 14.91 -11.37 13.80
N PRO A 768 16.03 -11.77 13.18
CA PRO A 768 16.10 -12.03 11.76
C PRO A 768 15.28 -13.28 11.40
N HIS A 769 14.53 -13.22 10.29
CA HIS A 769 13.59 -14.26 9.88
C HIS A 769 14.20 -15.66 9.62
N HIS A 770 15.52 -15.76 9.41
CA HIS A 770 16.25 -17.03 9.27
C HIS A 770 17.09 -17.38 10.52
N PHE A 771 16.86 -16.71 11.65
CA PHE A 771 17.60 -16.87 12.92
C PHE A 771 19.13 -16.69 12.82
N GLN A 772 19.62 -16.02 11.78
CA GLN A 772 21.04 -15.70 11.59
C GLN A 772 21.27 -14.19 11.38
N ILE A 773 22.36 -13.70 11.95
CA ILE A 773 22.83 -12.32 11.97
C ILE A 773 24.03 -12.24 11.02
N GLU A 774 23.76 -11.88 9.77
CA GLU A 774 24.76 -11.89 8.70
C GLU A 774 25.11 -10.49 8.19
N GLY A 775 26.35 -10.32 7.71
CA GLY A 775 26.82 -9.14 6.99
C GLY A 775 26.46 -7.83 7.68
N TYR A 776 25.77 -6.94 6.96
CA TYR A 776 25.39 -5.61 7.46
C TYR A 776 24.45 -5.65 8.69
N ARG A 777 23.74 -6.76 8.96
CA ARG A 777 22.85 -6.87 10.14
C ARG A 777 23.65 -6.99 11.43
N SER A 778 24.81 -7.64 11.41
CA SER A 778 25.75 -7.63 12.54
C SER A 778 26.23 -6.22 12.88
N LEU A 779 26.43 -5.38 11.86
CA LEU A 779 26.88 -3.99 11.97
C LEU A 779 25.77 -3.06 12.48
N ILE A 780 24.52 -3.31 12.11
CA ILE A 780 23.36 -2.64 12.72
C ILE A 780 23.24 -3.05 14.19
N LEU A 781 23.34 -4.34 14.50
CA LEU A 781 23.21 -4.86 15.86
C LEU A 781 24.29 -4.31 16.80
N SER A 782 25.57 -4.40 16.40
CA SER A 782 26.69 -3.87 17.19
C SER A 782 26.52 -2.37 17.47
N ARG A 783 26.16 -1.58 16.46
CA ARG A 783 25.88 -0.14 16.61
C ARG A 783 24.72 0.16 17.55
N ARG A 784 23.68 -0.68 17.56
CA ARG A 784 22.54 -0.49 18.45
C ARG A 784 22.93 -0.72 19.91
N LEU A 785 23.76 -1.72 20.19
CA LEU A 785 24.30 -1.97 21.53
C LEU A 785 25.28 -0.87 21.98
N THR A 786 26.22 -0.45 21.13
CA THR A 786 27.12 0.69 21.45
C THR A 786 26.33 1.98 21.72
N ARG A 787 25.25 2.25 20.99
CA ARG A 787 24.39 3.44 21.23
C ARG A 787 23.51 3.34 22.47
N ALA A 788 23.10 2.13 22.85
CA ALA A 788 22.20 1.92 23.98
C ALA A 788 22.96 1.84 25.31
N TYR A 789 24.15 1.22 25.30
CA TYR A 789 24.87 0.80 26.51
C TYR A 789 26.36 1.20 26.53
N GLY A 790 26.87 1.88 25.48
CA GLY A 790 28.30 2.22 25.37
C GLY A 790 29.22 1.08 24.93
N TRP A 791 28.69 -0.14 24.80
CA TRP A 791 29.47 -1.36 24.61
C TRP A 791 30.31 -1.41 23.31
N ASP A 792 31.52 -1.95 23.43
CA ASP A 792 32.53 -2.09 22.38
C ASP A 792 33.36 -3.40 22.52
N GLU A 793 34.46 -3.52 21.76
CA GLU A 793 35.38 -4.66 21.79
C GLU A 793 36.05 -4.87 23.17
N ASN A 794 36.21 -3.82 23.97
CA ASN A 794 36.91 -3.83 25.27
C ASN A 794 35.97 -4.06 26.46
N THR A 795 34.65 -4.04 26.23
CA THR A 795 33.62 -4.08 27.26
C THR A 795 33.46 -5.47 27.92
N PHE A 796 33.97 -6.53 27.27
CA PHE A 796 33.79 -7.92 27.72
C PHE A 796 35.13 -8.61 27.95
N GLN A 797 35.28 -9.21 29.12
CA GLN A 797 36.42 -10.04 29.50
C GLN A 797 35.91 -11.45 29.87
N ILE A 798 36.70 -12.47 29.58
CA ILE A 798 36.42 -13.84 30.06
C ILE A 798 36.59 -13.86 31.59
N ALA A 799 35.59 -14.43 32.28
CA ALA A 799 35.46 -14.41 33.74
C ALA A 799 36.55 -15.19 34.50
#